data_AF-A0A1S1TL96-F1
#
_entry.id   AF-A0A1S1TL96-F1
#
_cell.length_a   1.000
_cell.length_b   1.000
_cell.length_c   1.000
_cell.angle_alpha   90.00
_cell.angle_beta   90.00
_cell.angle_gamma   90.00
#
_symmetry.space_group_name_H-M   'P 1'
#
loop_
_entity.id
_entity.type
_entity.pdbx_description
1 polymer ?
#
loop_
_entity_poly.entity_id
_entity_poly.type
_entity_poly.pdbx_seq_one_letter_code
_entity_poly.pdbx_strand_id
1 'polypeptide(L)'
;MGTFMVETAKTIWRDYVTDGVPSSGKNNPNKAQIREWGTRMENGANGWSYETKAEAQASSIPAAIHVVNLLGGASVGDGLGGMYIDTNNGSTDTFLSADGRTWYRAPDVGRDRLTAKISGGVARTFLEYGAVGDGATDDSAAVTAALASGYYLEGLGRTYNVSAAPTDFTKIRRAAFKVGAVRHVSRDFLRTDTAKITDGLIYTAWAEDKAYLIGDQIRVWVNEKESHADGTARILLYFSDDGGASFSPGEYLDPAASGRTLWAGGFDPSTNTEYLFVRVPSGSTDVPPYTYEVWKRTVTLGAATAEYNGAWTVTAVTFPTPAGFTGQPVMVISFTVGHSGSIVVGGSYGEGAAVHRSTDGGATWTSFIVGAGASYEEPTVKYDATTQRYYGFARNGSAGANPRFWHSGVNDLSTISVYTAPAGTFGPNGMYASPVPFQIKDGRIHAFGSYRTGTHEGAAEDRLTSAFYMDMPVVAGNVWTQATTKIYRLGTLPHREGAGAASAVGVGSVVIMDDKVHMFYGMEERTGTTAGLNRIANIYQTVVFLTDRGSMFDFRSDLTARRAFGPIRKMPGARNGFAIYNQDGSGDLMSLISGRPNFAVRSASVAIATGVATLSSLGRYGHYFIDTEGGAATDDLDTITDTDARRGDVIILSTFSSARDVVVKNGTGNIVCGADRTLSHANDRIGLQFNGTSWVMLYFADNAT
;
A
#
# COMPACT_ATOMS: atom_id res chain seq x y z
N MET A 1 68.03 38.39 42.27
CA MET A 1 66.92 39.17 42.85
C MET A 1 65.84 38.18 43.24
N GLY A 2 65.42 38.17 44.51
CA GLY A 2 64.48 37.15 45.03
C GLY A 2 63.08 37.30 44.42
N THR A 3 62.48 36.19 44.03
CA THR A 3 61.08 36.09 43.62
C THR A 3 60.18 36.40 44.81
N PHE A 4 59.58 37.59 44.83
CA PHE A 4 58.55 37.94 45.79
C PHE A 4 57.26 37.20 45.42
N MET A 5 56.93 36.11 46.13
CA MET A 5 55.57 35.57 46.10
C MET A 5 54.66 36.56 46.82
N VAL A 6 53.74 37.18 46.09
CA VAL A 6 52.70 38.06 46.65
C VAL A 6 51.78 37.22 47.53
N GLU A 7 51.61 37.60 48.79
CA GLU A 7 50.73 36.90 49.71
C GLU A 7 49.27 36.95 49.25
N THR A 8 48.49 35.90 49.53
CA THR A 8 47.09 35.85 49.11
C THR A 8 46.25 36.86 49.90
N ALA A 9 45.13 37.32 49.32
CA ALA A 9 44.20 38.23 50.02
C ALA A 9 43.75 37.68 51.38
N LYS A 10 43.59 36.36 51.52
CA LYS A 10 43.27 35.72 52.80
C LYS A 10 44.34 35.94 53.88
N THR A 11 45.61 36.01 53.49
CA THR A 11 46.74 36.27 54.39
C THR A 11 46.84 37.76 54.75
N ILE A 12 46.56 38.63 53.78
CA ILE A 12 46.65 40.09 53.93
C ILE A 12 45.49 40.65 54.78
N TRP A 13 44.32 39.99 54.83
CA TRP A 13 43.07 40.52 55.41
C TRP A 13 42.54 39.72 56.63
N ARG A 14 43.39 39.06 57.41
CA ARG A 14 42.92 38.21 58.53
C ARG A 14 42.61 39.04 59.80
N ASP A 15 41.36 39.02 60.25
CA ASP A 15 40.86 39.69 61.47
C ASP A 15 40.64 38.68 62.63
N TYR A 16 40.95 39.05 63.88
CA TYR A 16 40.61 38.27 65.08
C TYR A 16 40.41 39.20 66.29
N VAL A 17 39.20 39.20 66.86
CA VAL A 17 38.75 40.00 68.01
C VAL A 17 38.49 39.08 69.21
N THR A 18 39.19 39.28 70.32
CA THR A 18 38.69 39.08 71.70
C THR A 18 39.53 39.97 72.64
N ASP A 19 38.89 40.64 73.61
CA ASP A 19 39.47 41.35 74.79
C ASP A 19 39.87 42.84 74.72
N GLY A 20 39.17 43.68 73.94
CA GLY A 20 38.92 45.08 74.31
C GLY A 20 40.10 46.08 74.39
N VAL A 21 40.39 46.75 73.25
CA VAL A 21 41.12 48.04 73.02
C VAL A 21 42.56 47.89 72.46
N PRO A 22 43.02 48.67 71.45
CA PRO A 22 42.45 49.06 70.14
C PRO A 22 43.34 48.61 68.93
N SER A 23 42.78 48.67 67.72
CA SER A 23 43.20 48.00 66.48
C SER A 23 44.55 48.43 65.83
N SER A 24 45.66 47.83 66.23
CA SER A 24 46.88 47.78 65.40
C SER A 24 47.60 46.44 65.55
N GLY A 25 47.06 45.41 64.88
CA GLY A 25 47.75 44.11 64.77
C GLY A 25 49.13 44.24 64.10
N LYS A 26 50.06 43.34 64.46
CA LYS A 26 51.51 43.37 64.12
C LYS A 26 51.86 43.54 62.63
N ASN A 27 50.93 43.28 61.73
CA ASN A 27 51.10 43.52 60.30
C ASN A 27 50.20 44.68 59.87
N ASN A 28 50.80 45.86 59.68
CA ASN A 28 50.11 46.96 59.01
C ASN A 28 49.75 46.51 57.59
N PRO A 29 48.48 46.62 57.15
CA PRO A 29 48.11 46.29 55.78
C PRO A 29 49.00 47.07 54.83
N ASN A 30 49.85 46.35 54.09
CA ASN A 30 50.81 46.98 53.21
C ASN A 30 50.05 47.51 51.99
N LYS A 31 49.78 48.82 52.00
CA LYS A 31 49.04 49.52 50.95
C LYS A 31 49.63 49.30 49.56
N ALA A 32 50.94 49.04 49.45
CA ALA A 32 51.58 48.73 48.17
C ALA A 32 51.15 47.35 47.64
N GLN A 33 51.14 46.33 48.50
CA GLN A 33 50.71 44.97 48.11
C GLN A 33 49.20 44.90 47.85
N ILE A 34 48.40 45.65 48.61
CA ILE A 34 46.96 45.76 48.36
C ILE A 34 46.67 46.45 47.03
N ARG A 35 47.41 47.53 46.69
CA ARG A 35 47.31 48.16 45.37
C ARG A 35 47.77 47.22 44.27
N GLU A 36 48.87 46.50 44.46
CA GLU A 36 49.34 45.53 43.47
C GLU A 36 48.31 44.42 43.22
N TRP A 37 47.69 43.90 44.29
CA TRP A 37 46.61 42.92 44.17
C TRP A 37 45.35 43.50 43.51
N GLY A 38 44.94 44.72 43.89
CA GLY A 38 43.82 45.44 43.28
C GLY A 38 44.04 45.70 41.79
N THR A 39 45.23 46.17 41.40
CA THR A 39 45.61 46.38 39.99
C THR A 39 45.61 45.06 39.21
N ARG A 40 46.00 43.94 39.82
CA ARG A 40 45.89 42.62 39.17
C ARG A 40 44.44 42.16 39.00
N MET A 41 43.55 42.48 39.94
CA MET A 41 42.12 42.20 39.81
C MET A 41 41.45 43.09 38.76
N GLU A 42 41.79 44.39 38.72
CA GLU A 42 41.28 45.34 37.72
C GLU A 42 41.76 45.00 36.30
N ASN A 43 43.01 44.55 36.15
CA ASN A 43 43.54 44.09 34.86
C ASN A 43 43.14 42.64 34.53
N GLY A 44 42.89 41.81 35.55
CA GLY A 44 42.65 40.36 35.40
C GLY A 44 41.17 39.96 35.33
N ALA A 45 40.22 40.82 35.70
CA ALA A 45 38.79 40.54 35.63
C ALA A 45 38.27 40.33 34.19
N ASN A 46 39.04 40.73 33.16
CA ASN A 46 38.77 40.48 31.75
C ASN A 46 39.58 39.29 31.14
N GLY A 47 40.10 38.38 31.98
CA GLY A 47 40.56 37.07 31.51
C GLY A 47 41.66 37.11 30.45
N TRP A 48 42.77 37.82 30.72
CA TRP A 48 43.92 37.94 29.81
C TRP A 48 43.53 38.28 28.37
N SER A 49 42.55 39.17 28.25
CA SER A 49 42.18 39.80 26.99
C SER A 49 43.03 41.04 26.80
N TYR A 50 43.62 41.19 25.61
CA TYR A 50 44.39 42.36 25.19
C TYR A 50 43.63 43.06 24.06
N GLU A 51 43.66 44.39 24.01
CA GLU A 51 42.98 45.14 22.96
C GLU A 51 43.62 44.88 21.59
N THR A 52 44.94 44.72 21.59
CA THR A 52 45.74 44.53 20.37
C THR A 52 46.82 43.46 20.53
N LYS A 53 47.34 42.94 19.40
CA LYS A 53 48.49 42.03 19.40
C LYS A 53 49.74 42.69 19.98
N ALA A 54 49.94 43.98 19.73
CA ALA A 54 51.09 44.73 20.23
C ALA A 54 51.10 44.81 21.78
N GLU A 55 49.93 44.98 22.40
CA GLU A 55 49.80 44.95 23.86
C GLU A 55 50.11 43.58 24.45
N ALA A 56 49.63 42.52 23.81
CA ALA A 56 49.93 41.15 24.24
C ALA A 56 51.43 40.83 24.09
N GLN A 57 52.09 41.33 23.03
CA GLN A 57 53.53 41.21 22.82
C GLN A 57 54.34 41.93 23.91
N ALA A 58 53.90 43.12 24.33
CA ALA A 58 54.56 43.89 25.38
C ALA A 58 54.35 43.34 26.79
N SER A 59 53.42 42.40 26.97
CA SER A 59 53.00 41.91 28.29
C SER A 59 53.82 40.70 28.74
N SER A 60 54.15 40.65 30.04
CA SER A 60 54.73 39.45 30.69
C SER A 60 53.58 38.60 31.22
N ILE A 61 53.30 37.49 30.55
CA ILE A 61 52.12 36.65 30.82
C ILE A 61 52.50 35.56 31.83
N PRO A 62 51.76 35.35 32.93
CA PRO A 62 52.14 34.33 33.91
C PRO A 62 52.19 32.92 33.29
N ALA A 63 53.15 32.11 33.73
CA ALA A 63 53.37 30.75 33.21
C ALA A 63 52.18 29.80 33.40
N ALA A 64 51.26 30.10 34.32
CA ALA A 64 50.04 29.32 34.55
C ALA A 64 48.92 29.60 33.52
N ILE A 65 49.11 30.59 32.64
CA ILE A 65 48.14 30.97 31.61
C ILE A 65 48.58 30.37 30.29
N HIS A 66 47.73 29.51 29.72
CA HIS A 66 47.97 28.85 28.43
C HIS A 66 47.03 29.36 27.32
N VAL A 67 46.19 30.35 27.64
CA VAL A 67 45.21 30.94 26.72
C VAL A 67 45.14 32.45 26.96
N VAL A 68 45.18 33.22 25.88
CA VAL A 68 44.95 34.67 25.87
C VAL A 68 43.98 35.03 24.76
N ASN A 69 43.28 36.14 24.92
CA ASN A 69 42.33 36.62 23.92
C ASN A 69 42.79 37.97 23.37
N LEU A 70 42.73 38.16 22.06
CA LEU A 70 42.97 39.46 21.42
C LEU A 70 41.64 40.02 20.92
N LEU A 71 41.32 41.26 21.25
CA LEU A 71 40.11 41.93 20.77
C LEU A 71 40.29 42.52 19.36
N GLY A 72 41.53 42.61 18.89
CA GLY A 72 41.93 43.04 17.56
C GLY A 72 43.42 42.78 17.29
N GLY A 73 43.85 42.96 16.04
CA GLY A 73 45.25 42.88 15.65
C GLY A 73 45.99 44.18 15.92
N ALA A 74 45.65 45.22 15.15
CA ALA A 74 46.19 46.57 15.27
C ALA A 74 45.27 47.49 16.11
N SER A 75 43.96 47.22 16.12
CA SER A 75 42.97 47.95 16.91
C SER A 75 41.78 47.05 17.22
N VAL A 76 41.10 47.27 18.35
CA VAL A 76 39.88 46.54 18.71
C VAL A 76 38.86 46.53 17.56
N GLY A 77 38.36 45.36 17.20
CA GLY A 77 37.29 45.21 16.20
C GLY A 77 37.74 45.20 14.73
N ASP A 78 39.03 45.17 14.44
CA ASP A 78 39.57 45.07 13.07
C ASP A 78 39.39 43.67 12.42
N GLY A 79 38.73 42.74 13.13
CA GLY A 79 38.50 41.37 12.67
C GLY A 79 39.71 40.44 12.80
N LEU A 80 40.84 40.93 13.30
CA LEU A 80 42.09 40.16 13.48
C LEU A 80 42.28 39.67 14.93
N GLY A 81 41.28 39.89 15.79
CA GLY A 81 41.23 39.31 17.13
C GLY A 81 41.05 37.79 17.14
N GLY A 82 41.03 37.22 18.34
CA GLY A 82 40.76 35.81 18.59
C GLY A 82 41.55 35.24 19.77
N MET A 83 41.31 33.96 20.04
CA MET A 83 41.99 33.23 21.11
C MET A 83 43.35 32.71 20.62
N TYR A 84 44.37 32.81 21.48
CA TYR A 84 45.72 32.31 21.23
C TYR A 84 46.16 31.39 22.36
N ILE A 85 46.93 30.36 22.03
CA ILE A 85 47.46 29.36 22.97
C ILE A 85 48.98 29.27 22.86
N ASP A 86 49.67 28.90 23.93
CA ASP A 86 51.14 28.81 23.98
C ASP A 86 51.70 27.45 23.51
N THR A 87 50.84 26.58 22.99
CA THR A 87 51.21 25.31 22.38
C THR A 87 51.17 25.43 20.85
N ASN A 88 52.26 25.05 20.18
CA ASN A 88 52.35 25.09 18.73
C ASN A 88 51.29 24.18 18.08
N ASN A 89 50.33 24.78 17.38
CA ASN A 89 49.26 24.11 16.68
C ASN A 89 49.39 24.18 15.14
N GLY A 90 50.55 24.64 14.64
CA GLY A 90 50.81 24.84 13.21
C GLY A 90 50.29 26.16 12.64
N SER A 91 49.64 27.02 13.43
CA SER A 91 49.23 28.36 12.98
C SER A 91 50.44 29.21 12.60
N THR A 92 50.37 29.88 11.45
CA THR A 92 51.34 30.92 11.04
C THR A 92 51.05 32.26 11.69
N ASP A 93 49.84 32.46 12.23
CA ASP A 93 49.43 33.66 12.95
C ASP A 93 49.87 33.54 14.42
N THR A 94 51.01 34.14 14.72
CA THR A 94 51.68 34.04 16.01
C THR A 94 52.12 35.39 16.56
N PHE A 95 52.49 35.43 17.84
CA PHE A 95 53.26 36.53 18.43
C PHE A 95 54.11 36.03 19.60
N LEU A 96 55.18 36.78 19.93
CA LEU A 96 56.06 36.51 21.07
C LEU A 96 55.73 37.50 22.19
N SER A 97 55.34 37.03 23.38
CA SER A 97 55.14 37.89 24.55
C SER A 97 56.48 38.23 25.23
N ALA A 98 56.48 39.25 26.11
CA ALA A 98 57.69 39.75 26.76
C ALA A 98 58.37 38.73 27.70
N ASP A 99 57.65 37.68 28.09
CA ASP A 99 58.17 36.52 28.83
C ASP A 99 58.88 35.48 27.94
N GLY A 100 58.92 35.70 26.62
CA GLY A 100 59.60 34.84 25.65
C GLY A 100 58.75 33.65 25.15
N ARG A 101 57.45 33.59 25.45
CA ARG A 101 56.56 32.54 24.93
C ARG A 101 55.94 32.91 23.59
N THR A 102 55.94 31.96 22.67
CA THR A 102 55.24 32.09 21.39
C THR A 102 53.78 31.67 21.56
N TRP A 103 52.88 32.54 21.14
CA TRP A 103 51.45 32.33 21.14
C TRP A 103 50.97 32.07 19.72
N TYR A 104 50.16 31.03 19.56
CA TYR A 104 49.63 30.55 18.29
C TYR A 104 48.13 30.77 18.27
N ARG A 105 47.60 31.39 17.21
CA ARG A 105 46.15 31.56 17.09
C ARG A 105 45.46 30.21 17.17
N ALA A 106 44.57 30.04 18.12
CA ALA A 106 43.77 28.82 18.26
C ALA A 106 42.86 28.70 17.03
N PRO A 107 42.64 27.49 16.49
CA PRO A 107 41.63 27.29 15.47
C PRO A 107 40.30 27.72 16.08
N ASP A 108 39.65 28.72 15.49
CA ASP A 108 38.30 29.09 15.88
C ASP A 108 37.41 27.83 15.82
N VAL A 109 36.32 27.79 16.58
CA VAL A 109 35.22 26.83 16.31
C VAL A 109 34.48 27.33 15.06
N GLY A 110 35.25 27.60 14.02
CA GLY A 110 34.95 28.59 13.01
C GLY A 110 33.75 28.18 12.20
N ARG A 111 33.23 29.18 11.50
CA ARG A 111 32.14 29.08 10.54
C ARG A 111 32.21 27.82 9.67
N ASP A 112 33.36 27.23 9.41
CA ASP A 112 33.51 25.97 8.66
C ASP A 112 32.96 24.73 9.39
N ARG A 113 33.12 24.60 10.72
CA ARG A 113 32.46 23.53 11.50
C ARG A 113 30.96 23.77 11.63
N LEU A 114 30.55 25.03 11.71
CA LEU A 114 29.13 25.42 11.72
C LEU A 114 28.50 25.20 10.33
N THR A 115 29.21 25.56 9.26
CA THR A 115 28.80 25.40 7.86
C THR A 115 28.81 23.93 7.49
N ALA A 116 29.79 23.13 7.87
CA ALA A 116 29.75 21.67 7.66
C ALA A 116 28.56 21.00 8.39
N LYS A 117 28.18 21.48 9.59
CA LYS A 117 26.98 21.00 10.31
C LYS A 117 25.67 21.52 9.74
N ILE A 118 25.63 22.74 9.20
CA ILE A 118 24.44 23.37 8.60
C ILE A 118 24.22 22.86 7.18
N SER A 119 25.27 22.70 6.38
CA SER A 119 25.24 22.18 5.01
C SER A 119 24.79 20.72 4.92
N GLY A 120 24.92 19.95 6.00
CA GLY A 120 24.33 18.62 6.10
C GLY A 120 22.80 18.61 6.28
N GLY A 121 22.19 19.77 6.60
CA GLY A 121 20.76 19.88 6.95
C GLY A 121 19.95 20.92 6.16
N VAL A 122 20.57 21.83 5.41
CA VAL A 122 19.85 22.80 4.57
C VAL A 122 19.66 22.23 3.16
N ALA A 123 18.42 21.91 2.80
CA ALA A 123 18.09 21.52 1.45
C ALA A 123 18.39 22.68 0.47
N ARG A 124 19.06 22.37 -0.64
CA ARG A 124 19.29 23.29 -1.76
C ARG A 124 18.16 23.15 -2.78
N THR A 125 17.91 24.16 -3.60
CA THR A 125 16.89 24.06 -4.66
C THR A 125 17.53 23.88 -6.03
N PHE A 126 16.84 23.23 -6.97
CA PHE A 126 17.30 23.17 -8.37
C PHE A 126 17.39 24.56 -9.02
N LEU A 127 16.61 25.54 -8.54
CA LEU A 127 16.63 26.92 -9.02
C LEU A 127 17.96 27.62 -8.70
N GLU A 128 18.61 27.30 -7.58
CA GLU A 128 19.94 27.83 -7.23
C GLU A 128 21.02 27.43 -8.24
N TYR A 129 20.80 26.33 -8.97
CA TYR A 129 21.68 25.85 -10.04
C TYR A 129 21.26 26.32 -11.43
N GLY A 130 20.27 27.23 -11.52
CA GLY A 130 19.80 27.83 -12.76
C GLY A 130 18.68 27.09 -13.47
N ALA A 131 18.06 26.08 -12.84
CA ALA A 131 16.89 25.42 -13.41
C ALA A 131 15.67 26.36 -13.36
N VAL A 132 14.74 26.22 -14.32
CA VAL A 132 13.48 26.98 -14.38
C VAL A 132 12.35 26.18 -13.74
N GLY A 133 12.22 24.89 -14.06
CA GLY A 133 11.18 24.03 -13.48
C GLY A 133 9.77 24.34 -13.96
N ASP A 134 9.60 24.73 -15.23
CA ASP A 134 8.31 24.98 -15.88
C ASP A 134 7.78 23.78 -16.70
N GLY A 135 8.55 22.70 -16.79
CA GLY A 135 8.24 21.49 -17.56
C GLY A 135 8.36 21.65 -19.08
N ALA A 136 8.98 22.74 -19.55
CA ALA A 136 9.21 23.07 -20.95
C ALA A 136 10.68 23.41 -21.24
N THR A 137 11.28 24.31 -20.46
CA THR A 137 12.67 24.73 -20.57
C THR A 137 13.61 23.55 -20.26
N ASP A 138 14.61 23.31 -21.10
CA ASP A 138 15.62 22.26 -20.86
C ASP A 138 16.49 22.61 -19.65
N ASP A 139 16.23 21.92 -18.54
CA ASP A 139 16.87 22.06 -17.24
C ASP A 139 18.02 21.06 -17.05
N SER A 140 18.39 20.28 -18.08
CA SER A 140 19.32 19.14 -17.96
C SER A 140 20.66 19.51 -17.31
N ALA A 141 21.27 20.61 -17.75
CA ALA A 141 22.57 21.05 -17.24
C ALA A 141 22.49 21.50 -15.77
N ALA A 142 21.46 22.28 -15.43
CA ALA A 142 21.23 22.77 -14.07
C ALA A 142 20.92 21.63 -13.09
N VAL A 143 20.05 20.69 -13.50
CA VAL A 143 19.71 19.51 -12.70
C VAL A 143 20.94 18.63 -12.48
N THR A 144 21.76 18.41 -13.52
CA THR A 144 23.00 17.63 -13.39
C THR A 144 23.97 18.27 -12.40
N ALA A 145 24.16 19.60 -12.48
CA ALA A 145 25.01 20.33 -11.54
C ALA A 145 24.47 20.26 -10.09
N ALA A 146 23.14 20.35 -9.91
CA ALA A 146 22.51 20.21 -8.61
C ALA A 146 22.73 18.82 -8.01
N LEU A 147 22.53 17.75 -8.78
CA LEU A 147 22.72 16.36 -8.33
C LEU A 147 24.18 16.09 -7.94
N ALA A 148 25.14 16.63 -8.70
CA ALA A 148 26.57 16.48 -8.42
C ALA A 148 27.00 17.14 -7.10
N SER A 149 26.21 18.04 -6.54
CA SER A 149 26.51 18.71 -5.26
C SER A 149 26.44 17.77 -4.04
N GLY A 150 25.70 16.67 -4.13
CA GLY A 150 25.50 15.71 -3.06
C GLY A 150 24.56 16.16 -1.93
N TYR A 151 23.98 17.36 -2.00
CA TYR A 151 23.02 17.89 -1.03
C TYR A 151 21.64 17.24 -1.14
N TYR A 152 20.81 17.42 -0.10
CA TYR A 152 19.36 17.25 -0.25
C TYR A 152 18.82 18.35 -1.15
N LEU A 153 17.99 17.99 -2.12
CA LEU A 153 17.46 18.86 -3.15
C LEU A 153 15.95 19.00 -3.03
N GLU A 154 15.48 20.23 -2.95
CA GLU A 154 14.07 20.62 -2.90
C GLU A 154 13.62 21.14 -4.26
N GLY A 155 12.60 20.50 -4.82
CA GLY A 155 12.00 20.83 -6.11
C GLY A 155 10.86 21.83 -6.05
N LEU A 156 10.39 22.21 -4.86
CA LEU A 156 9.35 23.23 -4.66
C LEU A 156 8.03 22.92 -5.40
N GLY A 157 7.73 21.64 -5.64
CA GLY A 157 6.57 21.19 -6.41
C GLY A 157 6.66 21.45 -7.91
N ARG A 158 7.86 21.67 -8.47
CA ARG A 158 8.08 21.99 -9.88
C ARG A 158 8.36 20.77 -10.75
N THR A 159 8.15 20.95 -12.05
CA THR A 159 8.51 19.95 -13.08
C THR A 159 9.69 20.47 -13.89
N TYR A 160 10.80 19.75 -13.93
CA TYR A 160 12.01 20.10 -14.67
C TYR A 160 12.06 19.28 -15.95
N ASN A 161 12.14 19.91 -17.12
CA ASN A 161 12.25 19.17 -18.39
C ASN A 161 13.72 18.81 -18.61
N VAL A 162 14.01 17.51 -18.74
CA VAL A 162 15.38 17.00 -18.76
C VAL A 162 15.52 15.90 -19.81
N SER A 163 16.74 15.74 -20.32
CA SER A 163 17.12 14.70 -21.28
C SER A 163 17.17 13.29 -20.69
N ALA A 164 17.39 13.19 -19.37
CA ALA A 164 17.39 11.92 -18.64
C ALA A 164 16.88 12.12 -17.20
N ALA A 165 16.17 11.12 -16.67
CA ALA A 165 15.71 11.15 -15.30
C ALA A 165 16.88 10.96 -14.32
N PRO A 166 16.82 11.55 -13.11
CA PRO A 166 17.77 11.22 -12.04
C PRO A 166 17.76 9.71 -11.76
N THR A 167 18.94 9.14 -11.52
CA THR A 167 19.11 7.72 -11.20
C THR A 167 18.79 7.40 -9.74
N ASP A 168 18.80 8.42 -8.87
CA ASP A 168 18.53 8.30 -7.44
C ASP A 168 17.63 9.47 -6.97
N PHE A 169 16.53 9.13 -6.32
CA PHE A 169 15.56 10.07 -5.75
C PHE A 169 15.66 10.19 -4.23
N THR A 170 16.55 9.46 -3.55
CA THR A 170 16.65 9.42 -2.08
C THR A 170 16.93 10.78 -1.45
N LYS A 171 17.60 11.67 -2.19
CA LYS A 171 17.93 13.04 -1.76
C LYS A 171 17.04 14.11 -2.41
N ILE A 172 16.05 13.73 -3.21
CA ILE A 172 15.20 14.66 -3.95
C ILE A 172 13.81 14.72 -3.33
N ARG A 173 13.29 15.93 -3.13
CA ARG A 173 11.98 16.20 -2.57
C ARG A 173 11.17 17.13 -3.47
N ARG A 174 9.85 16.94 -3.49
CA ARG A 174 8.83 17.70 -4.21
C ARG A 174 9.25 18.12 -5.62
N ALA A 175 9.82 17.20 -6.40
CA ALA A 175 10.27 17.46 -7.77
C ALA A 175 9.68 16.43 -8.75
N ALA A 176 9.37 16.88 -9.96
CA ALA A 176 9.14 16.00 -11.10
C ALA A 176 10.18 16.28 -12.19
N PHE A 177 10.63 15.24 -12.88
CA PHE A 177 11.56 15.33 -14.00
C PHE A 177 10.86 14.78 -15.23
N LYS A 178 10.61 15.63 -16.21
CA LYS A 178 9.92 15.28 -17.44
C LYS A 178 10.97 14.85 -18.47
N VAL A 179 10.89 13.61 -18.92
CA VAL A 179 11.68 13.05 -20.02
C VAL A 179 10.72 12.67 -21.13
N GLY A 180 10.77 13.40 -22.25
CA GLY A 180 9.73 13.30 -23.27
C GLY A 180 8.35 13.67 -22.70
N ALA A 181 7.41 12.73 -22.70
CA ALA A 181 6.07 12.93 -22.13
C ALA A 181 5.93 12.41 -20.68
N VAL A 182 6.88 11.60 -20.20
CA VAL A 182 6.81 10.92 -18.91
C VAL A 182 7.41 11.79 -17.81
N ARG A 183 6.72 11.88 -16.66
CA ARG A 183 7.20 12.55 -15.45
C ARG A 183 7.67 11.53 -14.43
N HIS A 184 8.95 11.58 -14.09
CA HIS A 184 9.56 10.83 -13.01
C HIS A 184 9.50 11.68 -11.74
N VAL A 185 8.81 11.20 -10.72
CA VAL A 185 8.45 12.02 -9.56
C VAL A 185 9.18 11.56 -8.30
N SER A 186 9.57 12.51 -7.45
CA SER A 186 9.92 12.19 -6.07
C SER A 186 8.70 11.70 -5.29
N ARG A 187 8.92 10.92 -4.22
CA ARG A 187 7.85 10.28 -3.42
C ARG A 187 6.80 11.26 -2.89
N ASP A 188 7.20 12.51 -2.67
CA ASP A 188 6.43 13.60 -2.10
C ASP A 188 5.95 14.63 -3.13
N PHE A 189 6.30 14.49 -4.42
CA PHE A 189 5.73 15.31 -5.48
C PHE A 189 4.31 14.85 -5.83
N LEU A 190 4.14 13.54 -6.03
CA LEU A 190 2.84 12.90 -6.16
C LEU A 190 2.67 12.01 -4.93
N ARG A 191 1.78 12.39 -4.01
CA ARG A 191 1.51 11.58 -2.82
C ARG A 191 0.94 10.25 -3.29
N THR A 192 1.74 9.20 -3.13
CA THR A 192 1.36 7.83 -3.44
C THR A 192 1.51 6.92 -2.23
N ASP A 193 0.72 5.87 -2.21
CA ASP A 193 0.78 4.82 -1.21
C ASP A 193 0.54 3.47 -1.89
N THR A 194 1.56 2.62 -1.89
CA THR A 194 1.55 1.33 -2.59
C THR A 194 1.58 0.19 -1.58
N ALA A 195 0.63 -0.72 -1.70
CA ALA A 195 0.44 -1.84 -0.80
C ALA A 195 0.10 -3.13 -1.54
N LYS A 196 0.49 -4.26 -0.97
CA LYS A 196 0.07 -5.58 -1.44
C LYS A 196 -1.28 -5.92 -0.80
N ILE A 197 -2.29 -6.26 -1.60
CA ILE A 197 -3.67 -6.49 -1.12
C ILE A 197 -4.11 -7.95 -1.19
N THR A 198 -3.39 -8.80 -1.94
CA THR A 198 -3.52 -10.26 -1.86
C THR A 198 -2.21 -10.85 -1.41
N ASP A 199 -2.24 -11.95 -0.66
CA ASP A 199 -1.04 -12.73 -0.38
C ASP A 199 -1.32 -14.23 -0.50
N GLY A 200 -1.65 -14.61 -1.74
CA GLY A 200 -1.78 -16.00 -2.15
C GLY A 200 -0.42 -16.60 -2.47
N LEU A 201 -0.31 -17.92 -2.33
CA LEU A 201 0.87 -18.71 -2.73
C LEU A 201 0.73 -19.26 -4.16
N ILE A 202 0.00 -18.53 -5.01
CA ILE A 202 -0.51 -18.95 -6.31
C ILE A 202 -0.64 -17.73 -7.23
N TYR A 203 -0.87 -17.93 -8.54
CA TYR A 203 -0.98 -16.87 -9.54
C TYR A 203 -2.33 -16.14 -9.42
N THR A 204 -2.36 -15.08 -8.60
CA THR A 204 -3.53 -14.21 -8.42
C THR A 204 -3.37 -12.96 -9.29
N ALA A 205 -4.19 -12.83 -10.33
CA ALA A 205 -4.01 -11.78 -11.33
C ALA A 205 -5.34 -11.32 -11.95
N TRP A 206 -5.23 -10.45 -12.96
CA TRP A 206 -6.33 -9.99 -13.82
C TRP A 206 -7.44 -9.29 -13.04
N ALA A 207 -7.11 -8.19 -12.36
CA ALA A 207 -8.13 -7.29 -11.82
C ALA A 207 -8.88 -6.53 -12.94
N GLU A 208 -8.34 -6.52 -14.16
CA GLU A 208 -8.90 -5.84 -15.33
C GLU A 208 -10.31 -6.24 -15.73
N ASP A 209 -11.21 -5.32 -16.04
CA ASP A 209 -11.41 -4.03 -15.36
C ASP A 209 -12.64 -4.21 -14.48
N LYS A 210 -12.42 -4.81 -13.29
CA LYS A 210 -13.46 -5.39 -12.43
C LYS A 210 -13.44 -4.86 -10.99
N ALA A 211 -12.73 -3.76 -10.74
CA ALA A 211 -12.84 -3.06 -9.47
C ALA A 211 -13.91 -1.98 -9.56
N TYR A 212 -14.75 -1.88 -8.54
CA TYR A 212 -15.85 -0.91 -8.47
C TYR A 212 -16.27 -0.67 -7.02
N LEU A 213 -17.16 0.31 -6.83
CA LEU A 213 -17.74 0.62 -5.53
C LEU A 213 -19.15 0.04 -5.38
N ILE A 214 -19.47 -0.41 -4.17
CA ILE A 214 -20.84 -0.64 -3.71
C ILE A 214 -21.02 0.15 -2.43
N GLY A 215 -21.69 1.31 -2.51
CA GLY A 215 -21.62 2.31 -1.44
C GLY A 215 -20.16 2.70 -1.18
N ASP A 216 -19.73 2.63 0.07
CA ASP A 216 -18.35 2.94 0.48
C ASP A 216 -17.43 1.71 0.53
N GLN A 217 -17.89 0.56 0.03
CA GLN A 217 -17.07 -0.65 -0.04
C GLN A 217 -16.38 -0.74 -1.40
N ILE A 218 -15.05 -0.91 -1.39
CA ILE A 218 -14.28 -1.20 -2.60
C ILE A 218 -14.38 -2.70 -2.88
N ARG A 219 -14.76 -3.08 -4.11
CA ARG A 219 -14.74 -4.44 -4.63
C ARG A 219 -13.59 -4.61 -5.60
N VAL A 220 -12.83 -5.69 -5.48
CA VAL A 220 -11.73 -6.05 -6.39
C VAL A 220 -11.85 -7.53 -6.74
N TRP A 221 -12.39 -7.81 -7.92
CA TRP A 221 -12.48 -9.17 -8.43
C TRP A 221 -11.26 -9.57 -9.24
N VAL A 222 -10.81 -10.81 -9.05
CA VAL A 222 -9.61 -11.37 -9.67
C VAL A 222 -9.84 -12.84 -10.07
N ASN A 223 -8.91 -13.40 -10.84
CA ASN A 223 -8.85 -14.85 -11.03
C ASN A 223 -7.56 -15.41 -10.38
N GLU A 224 -7.69 -16.54 -9.70
CA GLU A 224 -6.60 -17.28 -9.05
C GLU A 224 -6.40 -18.60 -9.82
N LYS A 225 -5.21 -18.77 -10.41
CA LYS A 225 -4.81 -19.89 -11.30
C LYS A 225 -3.40 -20.39 -10.96
N GLU A 226 -2.98 -21.52 -11.52
CA GLU A 226 -1.59 -21.99 -11.44
C GLU A 226 -0.68 -21.15 -12.35
N SER A 227 -1.18 -20.76 -13.52
CA SER A 227 -0.54 -19.84 -14.45
C SER A 227 -1.52 -19.24 -15.46
N HIS A 228 -0.99 -18.43 -16.38
CA HIS A 228 -1.75 -17.88 -17.50
C HIS A 228 -2.28 -18.96 -18.47
N ALA A 229 -1.56 -20.06 -18.69
CA ALA A 229 -1.92 -21.09 -19.66
C ALA A 229 -2.70 -22.26 -19.04
N ASP A 230 -2.79 -22.32 -17.70
CA ASP A 230 -3.34 -23.48 -17.01
C ASP A 230 -4.87 -23.50 -16.97
N GLY A 231 -5.39 -24.73 -16.92
CA GLY A 231 -6.73 -25.06 -17.37
C GLY A 231 -7.86 -24.70 -16.42
N THR A 232 -7.66 -24.66 -15.11
CA THR A 232 -8.75 -24.36 -14.15
C THR A 232 -8.38 -23.19 -13.24
N ALA A 233 -9.38 -22.50 -12.72
CA ALA A 233 -9.23 -21.30 -11.92
C ALA A 233 -10.31 -21.21 -10.86
N ARG A 234 -10.15 -20.23 -9.98
CA ARG A 234 -11.23 -19.72 -9.14
C ARG A 234 -11.39 -18.22 -9.33
N ILE A 235 -12.64 -17.77 -9.28
CA ILE A 235 -13.00 -16.35 -9.27
C ILE A 235 -13.05 -15.91 -7.80
N LEU A 236 -12.30 -14.85 -7.44
CA LEU A 236 -12.23 -14.34 -6.07
C LEU A 236 -12.60 -12.88 -6.00
N LEU A 237 -13.27 -12.52 -4.91
CA LEU A 237 -13.49 -11.15 -4.49
C LEU A 237 -12.60 -10.81 -3.30
N TYR A 238 -11.86 -9.71 -3.42
CA TYR A 238 -11.32 -8.96 -2.28
C TYR A 238 -12.15 -7.70 -2.10
N PHE A 239 -12.42 -7.31 -0.86
CA PHE A 239 -13.16 -6.09 -0.58
C PHE A 239 -12.54 -5.31 0.57
N SER A 240 -12.78 -4.00 0.60
CA SER A 240 -12.32 -3.09 1.67
C SER A 240 -13.47 -2.20 2.11
N ASP A 241 -13.71 -2.17 3.42
CA ASP A 241 -14.72 -1.35 4.10
C ASP A 241 -14.12 -0.09 4.76
N ASP A 242 -12.81 0.10 4.64
CA ASP A 242 -12.04 1.16 5.32
C ASP A 242 -11.31 2.08 4.34
N GLY A 243 -11.85 2.22 3.12
CA GLY A 243 -11.31 3.08 2.08
C GLY A 243 -9.95 2.64 1.55
N GLY A 244 -9.73 1.33 1.49
CA GLY A 244 -8.53 0.69 0.93
C GLY A 244 -7.37 0.55 1.92
N ALA A 245 -7.58 0.77 3.22
CA ALA A 245 -6.52 0.64 4.22
C ALA A 245 -6.24 -0.83 4.60
N SER A 246 -7.25 -1.69 4.54
CA SER A 246 -7.14 -3.14 4.63
C SER A 246 -8.09 -3.83 3.65
N PHE A 247 -7.81 -5.10 3.30
CA PHE A 247 -8.65 -5.88 2.39
C PHE A 247 -9.04 -7.20 3.04
N SER A 248 -10.20 -7.74 2.71
CA SER A 248 -10.65 -9.04 3.21
C SER A 248 -9.69 -10.18 2.82
N PRO A 249 -9.76 -11.35 3.48
CA PRO A 249 -8.93 -12.52 3.11
C PRO A 249 -9.17 -13.09 1.70
N GLY A 250 -10.17 -12.58 0.98
CA GLY A 250 -10.65 -13.12 -0.28
C GLY A 250 -11.86 -14.03 -0.08
N GLU A 251 -12.90 -13.86 -0.88
CA GLU A 251 -14.09 -14.70 -0.92
C GLU A 251 -14.22 -15.34 -2.30
N TYR A 252 -14.24 -16.68 -2.37
CA TYR A 252 -14.46 -17.38 -3.63
C TYR A 252 -15.89 -17.15 -4.13
N LEU A 253 -16.06 -17.02 -5.45
CA LEU A 253 -17.39 -17.09 -6.07
C LEU A 253 -17.92 -18.53 -6.08
N ASP A 254 -17.02 -19.49 -6.31
CA ASP A 254 -17.26 -20.93 -6.26
C ASP A 254 -16.02 -21.62 -5.62
N PRO A 255 -16.19 -22.52 -4.63
CA PRO A 255 -15.07 -23.26 -4.06
C PRO A 255 -14.40 -24.23 -5.04
N ALA A 256 -15.11 -24.74 -6.05
CA ALA A 256 -14.56 -25.64 -7.04
C ALA A 256 -13.75 -24.87 -8.09
N ALA A 257 -12.55 -25.36 -8.39
CA ALA A 257 -11.84 -24.85 -9.56
C ALA A 257 -12.57 -25.28 -10.83
N SER A 258 -12.68 -24.39 -11.81
CA SER A 258 -13.28 -24.68 -13.10
C SER A 258 -12.63 -23.86 -14.20
N GLY A 259 -12.95 -24.14 -15.46
CA GLY A 259 -12.54 -23.29 -16.58
C GLY A 259 -13.24 -21.93 -16.63
N ARG A 260 -14.24 -21.67 -15.77
CA ARG A 260 -14.95 -20.39 -15.72
C ARG A 260 -14.04 -19.29 -15.19
N THR A 261 -14.08 -18.13 -15.85
CA THR A 261 -13.28 -16.96 -15.47
C THR A 261 -14.11 -15.68 -15.52
N LEU A 262 -13.79 -14.72 -14.66
CA LEU A 262 -14.50 -13.45 -14.58
C LEU A 262 -13.70 -12.35 -15.30
N TRP A 263 -14.36 -11.64 -16.21
CA TRP A 263 -13.69 -10.64 -17.07
C TRP A 263 -14.31 -9.25 -17.05
N ALA A 264 -15.58 -9.10 -16.67
CA ALA A 264 -16.17 -7.80 -16.36
C ALA A 264 -17.08 -7.86 -15.12
N GLY A 265 -17.17 -6.75 -14.39
CA GLY A 265 -18.06 -6.62 -13.25
C GLY A 265 -18.29 -5.16 -12.89
N GLY A 266 -19.44 -4.88 -12.26
CA GLY A 266 -19.78 -3.54 -11.82
C GLY A 266 -21.10 -3.45 -11.07
N PHE A 267 -21.44 -2.24 -10.65
CA PHE A 267 -22.61 -1.97 -9.83
C PHE A 267 -23.44 -0.82 -10.41
N ASP A 268 -24.75 -1.02 -10.47
CA ASP A 268 -25.72 0.01 -10.81
C ASP A 268 -26.39 0.53 -9.52
N PRO A 269 -26.02 1.75 -9.07
CA PRO A 269 -26.59 2.31 -7.85
C PRO A 269 -28.06 2.71 -8.00
N SER A 270 -28.58 2.86 -9.22
CA SER A 270 -29.98 3.25 -9.44
C SER A 270 -30.95 2.09 -9.17
N THR A 271 -30.50 0.86 -9.41
CA THR A 271 -31.28 -0.37 -9.19
C THR A 271 -30.73 -1.21 -8.04
N ASN A 272 -29.64 -0.77 -7.41
CA ASN A 272 -28.87 -1.55 -6.44
C ASN A 272 -28.45 -2.92 -6.98
N THR A 273 -28.15 -3.03 -8.28
CA THR A 273 -27.83 -4.31 -8.92
C THR A 273 -26.35 -4.42 -9.17
N GLU A 274 -25.75 -5.51 -8.68
CA GLU A 274 -24.39 -5.91 -9.02
C GLU A 274 -24.41 -6.89 -10.19
N TYR A 275 -23.50 -6.69 -11.14
CA TYR A 275 -23.36 -7.46 -12.37
C TYR A 275 -21.97 -8.09 -12.43
N LEU A 276 -21.92 -9.38 -12.77
CA LEU A 276 -20.69 -10.09 -13.13
C LEU A 276 -20.87 -10.77 -14.48
N PHE A 277 -19.86 -10.67 -15.34
CA PHE A 277 -19.83 -11.28 -16.67
C PHE A 277 -18.82 -12.42 -16.67
N VAL A 278 -19.34 -13.63 -16.53
CA VAL A 278 -18.55 -14.85 -16.42
C VAL A 278 -18.39 -15.45 -17.81
N ARG A 279 -17.13 -15.68 -18.19
CA ARG A 279 -16.75 -16.42 -19.39
C ARG A 279 -16.82 -17.91 -19.08
N VAL A 280 -17.54 -18.66 -19.91
CA VAL A 280 -17.76 -20.09 -19.74
C VAL A 280 -17.14 -20.83 -20.94
N PRO A 281 -16.12 -21.67 -20.72
CA PRO A 281 -15.55 -22.47 -21.81
C PRO A 281 -16.47 -23.63 -22.19
N SER A 282 -16.27 -24.16 -23.41
CA SER A 282 -16.98 -25.37 -23.87
C SER A 282 -16.58 -26.64 -23.12
N GLY A 283 -15.39 -26.66 -22.52
CA GLY A 283 -14.85 -27.78 -21.76
C GLY A 283 -14.69 -27.49 -20.26
N SER A 284 -13.97 -28.37 -19.56
CA SER A 284 -13.66 -28.20 -18.13
C SER A 284 -12.55 -27.18 -17.88
N THR A 285 -11.82 -26.76 -18.91
CA THR A 285 -10.67 -25.86 -18.83
C THR A 285 -10.92 -24.53 -19.56
N ASP A 286 -10.22 -23.47 -19.16
CA ASP A 286 -10.33 -22.10 -19.67
C ASP A 286 -9.75 -21.95 -21.09
N VAL A 287 -10.35 -22.67 -22.04
CA VAL A 287 -9.94 -22.75 -23.45
C VAL A 287 -11.14 -22.42 -24.34
N PRO A 288 -10.97 -21.63 -25.42
CA PRO A 288 -12.05 -21.35 -26.36
C PRO A 288 -12.58 -22.62 -27.05
N PRO A 289 -13.78 -22.61 -27.65
CA PRO A 289 -14.70 -21.47 -27.75
C PRO A 289 -15.42 -21.17 -26.42
N TYR A 290 -15.79 -19.90 -26.25
CA TYR A 290 -16.45 -19.41 -25.04
C TYR A 290 -17.92 -19.03 -25.29
N THR A 291 -18.75 -19.30 -24.29
CA THR A 291 -20.05 -18.68 -24.08
C THR A 291 -19.99 -17.77 -22.85
N TYR A 292 -21.08 -17.06 -22.56
CA TYR A 292 -21.11 -16.08 -21.47
C TYR A 292 -22.34 -16.24 -20.59
N GLU A 293 -22.16 -15.94 -19.32
CA GLU A 293 -23.23 -15.81 -18.34
C GLU A 293 -23.16 -14.41 -17.71
N VAL A 294 -24.33 -13.80 -17.49
CA VAL A 294 -24.46 -12.61 -16.65
C VAL A 294 -25.06 -13.04 -15.33
N TRP A 295 -24.33 -12.76 -14.26
CA TRP A 295 -24.74 -13.03 -12.89
C TRP A 295 -25.15 -11.72 -12.26
N LYS A 296 -26.36 -11.66 -11.73
CA LYS A 296 -26.95 -10.45 -11.13
C LYS A 296 -27.39 -10.71 -9.71
N ARG A 297 -27.23 -9.72 -8.84
CA ARG A 297 -27.91 -9.71 -7.55
C ARG A 297 -28.27 -8.30 -7.14
N THR A 298 -29.36 -8.15 -6.41
CA THR A 298 -29.68 -6.90 -5.73
C THR A 298 -28.97 -6.85 -4.39
N VAL A 299 -28.25 -5.75 -4.13
CA VAL A 299 -27.50 -5.54 -2.89
C VAL A 299 -28.22 -4.50 -2.03
N THR A 300 -28.56 -4.83 -0.79
CA THR A 300 -29.22 -3.89 0.11
C THR A 300 -28.17 -3.04 0.84
N LEU A 301 -28.11 -1.74 0.52
CA LEU A 301 -27.22 -0.77 1.17
C LEU A 301 -27.83 -0.25 2.49
N GLY A 302 -26.99 0.10 3.48
CA GLY A 302 -27.40 0.92 4.63
C GLY A 302 -27.77 0.20 5.94
N ALA A 303 -27.67 -1.13 6.02
CA ALA A 303 -27.76 -1.83 7.31
C ALA A 303 -26.36 -2.06 7.88
N ALA A 304 -26.18 -2.00 9.21
CA ALA A 304 -24.97 -2.46 9.90
C ALA A 304 -24.61 -3.95 9.62
N THR A 305 -25.53 -4.66 8.95
CA THR A 305 -25.43 -6.04 8.50
C THR A 305 -25.72 -6.18 7.00
N ALA A 306 -25.42 -5.17 6.17
CA ALA A 306 -25.69 -5.22 4.72
C ALA A 306 -25.27 -6.58 4.14
N GLU A 307 -26.25 -7.35 3.64
CA GLU A 307 -25.99 -8.68 3.10
C GLU A 307 -25.48 -8.53 1.68
N TYR A 308 -24.18 -8.26 1.60
CA TYR A 308 -23.37 -8.21 0.40
C TYR A 308 -23.28 -9.55 -0.34
N ASN A 309 -23.89 -10.61 0.21
CA ASN A 309 -23.79 -12.00 -0.22
C ASN A 309 -25.14 -12.60 -0.64
N GLY A 310 -26.07 -11.75 -1.10
CA GLY A 310 -27.32 -12.20 -1.71
C GLY A 310 -27.08 -13.20 -2.86
N ALA A 311 -28.09 -14.04 -3.12
CA ALA A 311 -28.02 -15.06 -4.16
C ALA A 311 -27.89 -14.45 -5.56
N TRP A 312 -27.12 -15.11 -6.42
CA TRP A 312 -26.95 -14.72 -7.81
C TRP A 312 -28.06 -15.29 -8.69
N THR A 313 -28.65 -14.44 -9.51
CA THR A 313 -29.43 -14.84 -10.68
C THR A 313 -28.49 -14.99 -11.86
N VAL A 314 -28.38 -16.19 -12.40
CA VAL A 314 -27.48 -16.51 -13.52
C VAL A 314 -28.29 -16.61 -14.81
N THR A 315 -27.86 -15.93 -15.86
CA THR A 315 -28.52 -15.96 -17.17
C THR A 315 -27.48 -16.08 -18.28
N ALA A 316 -27.66 -17.05 -19.18
CA ALA A 316 -26.81 -17.16 -20.37
C ALA A 316 -27.00 -15.94 -21.28
N VAL A 317 -25.92 -15.46 -21.87
CA VAL A 317 -25.91 -14.30 -22.76
C VAL A 317 -25.17 -14.63 -24.05
N THR A 318 -25.74 -14.16 -25.16
CA THR A 318 -25.13 -14.18 -26.49
C THR A 318 -24.94 -12.74 -26.93
N PHE A 319 -23.69 -12.33 -27.15
CA PHE A 319 -23.39 -11.02 -27.68
C PHE A 319 -23.60 -10.99 -29.21
N PRO A 320 -24.17 -9.91 -29.77
CA PRO A 320 -24.25 -9.73 -31.21
C PRO A 320 -22.85 -9.66 -31.80
N THR A 321 -22.62 -10.41 -32.87
CA THR A 321 -21.36 -10.36 -33.62
C THR A 321 -21.30 -9.05 -34.42
N PRO A 322 -20.30 -8.18 -34.20
CA PRO A 322 -20.10 -6.99 -35.01
C PRO A 322 -19.95 -7.31 -36.50
N ALA A 323 -20.28 -6.36 -37.37
CA ALA A 323 -20.08 -6.54 -38.81
C ALA A 323 -18.60 -6.82 -39.14
N GLY A 324 -18.34 -7.91 -39.86
CA GLY A 324 -16.98 -8.34 -40.24
C GLY A 324 -16.23 -9.14 -39.17
N PHE A 325 -16.86 -9.44 -38.04
CA PHE A 325 -16.28 -10.24 -36.95
C PHE A 325 -16.91 -11.63 -36.96
N THR A 326 -16.32 -12.60 -36.26
CA THR A 326 -16.85 -13.96 -36.18
C THR A 326 -17.04 -14.43 -34.74
N GLY A 327 -18.12 -15.20 -34.50
CA GLY A 327 -18.37 -15.86 -33.22
C GLY A 327 -18.73 -14.92 -32.05
N GLN A 328 -18.55 -15.46 -30.85
CA GLN A 328 -18.63 -14.72 -29.58
C GLN A 328 -17.29 -14.05 -29.27
N PRO A 329 -17.27 -12.99 -28.45
CA PRO A 329 -16.01 -12.39 -28.04
C PRO A 329 -15.11 -13.45 -27.38
N VAL A 330 -13.80 -13.25 -27.47
CA VAL A 330 -12.79 -14.04 -26.72
C VAL A 330 -12.77 -13.58 -25.25
N MET A 331 -13.13 -12.33 -25.01
CA MET A 331 -13.15 -11.70 -23.70
C MET A 331 -14.16 -10.56 -23.66
N VAL A 332 -14.89 -10.45 -22.54
CA VAL A 332 -15.77 -9.33 -22.21
C VAL A 332 -15.15 -8.59 -21.04
N ILE A 333 -14.86 -7.30 -21.18
CA ILE A 333 -14.06 -6.54 -20.20
C ILE A 333 -14.70 -5.20 -19.89
N SER A 334 -14.41 -4.64 -18.71
CA SER A 334 -14.90 -3.34 -18.26
C SER A 334 -16.42 -3.29 -18.11
N PHE A 335 -16.87 -2.35 -17.31
CA PHE A 335 -18.28 -2.08 -17.08
C PHE A 335 -18.51 -0.59 -16.87
N THR A 336 -19.66 -0.11 -17.33
CA THR A 336 -20.23 1.16 -16.89
C THR A 336 -21.75 1.10 -16.96
N VAL A 337 -22.41 1.81 -16.05
CA VAL A 337 -23.78 2.27 -16.29
C VAL A 337 -23.69 3.43 -17.27
N GLY A 338 -24.45 3.35 -18.35
CA GLY A 338 -24.57 4.36 -19.39
C GLY A 338 -25.81 5.24 -19.18
N HIS A 339 -26.13 6.05 -20.19
CA HIS A 339 -27.35 6.86 -20.14
C HIS A 339 -28.62 5.99 -20.15
N SER A 340 -29.72 6.55 -19.63
CA SER A 340 -31.04 5.90 -19.61
C SER A 340 -31.05 4.53 -18.92
N GLY A 341 -30.20 4.33 -17.90
CA GLY A 341 -30.11 3.06 -17.15
C GLY A 341 -29.53 1.90 -17.95
N SER A 342 -28.93 2.15 -19.12
CA SER A 342 -28.26 1.11 -19.89
C SER A 342 -26.98 0.64 -19.20
N ILE A 343 -26.54 -0.58 -19.48
CA ILE A 343 -25.23 -1.09 -19.10
C ILE A 343 -24.37 -1.31 -20.34
N VAL A 344 -23.07 -1.08 -20.23
CA VAL A 344 -22.12 -1.22 -21.33
C VAL A 344 -20.88 -1.98 -20.88
N VAL A 345 -20.45 -2.94 -21.70
CA VAL A 345 -19.22 -3.73 -21.52
C VAL A 345 -18.39 -3.70 -22.80
N GLY A 346 -17.08 -3.85 -22.69
CA GLY A 346 -16.17 -4.06 -23.81
C GLY A 346 -16.11 -5.51 -24.25
N GLY A 347 -15.78 -5.75 -25.52
CA GLY A 347 -15.62 -7.08 -26.12
C GLY A 347 -14.40 -7.14 -27.03
N SER A 348 -13.56 -8.15 -26.83
CA SER A 348 -12.38 -8.44 -27.66
C SER A 348 -12.65 -9.62 -28.58
N TYR A 349 -12.26 -9.49 -29.83
CA TYR A 349 -12.41 -10.49 -30.88
C TYR A 349 -11.08 -10.68 -31.61
N GLY A 350 -10.96 -11.75 -32.40
CA GLY A 350 -9.78 -11.96 -33.25
C GLY A 350 -9.64 -10.88 -34.34
N GLU A 351 -10.74 -10.21 -34.68
CA GLU A 351 -10.82 -9.18 -35.72
C GLU A 351 -10.77 -7.75 -35.18
N GLY A 352 -10.81 -7.57 -33.86
CA GLY A 352 -10.70 -6.25 -33.21
C GLY A 352 -11.50 -6.13 -31.91
N ALA A 353 -11.91 -4.90 -31.60
CA ALA A 353 -12.54 -4.54 -30.35
C ALA A 353 -13.90 -3.86 -30.58
N ALA A 354 -14.87 -4.19 -29.73
CA ALA A 354 -16.21 -3.62 -29.73
C ALA A 354 -16.67 -3.26 -28.31
N VAL A 355 -17.76 -2.50 -28.21
CA VAL A 355 -18.52 -2.34 -26.97
C VAL A 355 -19.95 -2.81 -27.18
N HIS A 356 -20.51 -3.45 -26.17
CA HIS A 356 -21.86 -3.99 -26.17
C HIS A 356 -22.70 -3.22 -25.16
N ARG A 357 -23.84 -2.70 -25.61
CA ARG A 357 -24.80 -1.97 -24.78
C ARG A 357 -26.09 -2.76 -24.62
N SER A 358 -26.62 -2.78 -23.41
CA SER A 358 -27.93 -3.34 -23.10
C SER A 358 -28.80 -2.29 -22.39
N THR A 359 -30.07 -2.19 -22.77
CA THR A 359 -31.05 -1.27 -22.18
C THR A 359 -32.06 -1.97 -21.26
N ASP A 360 -31.97 -3.29 -21.13
CA ASP A 360 -32.89 -4.12 -20.35
C ASP A 360 -32.14 -4.92 -19.25
N GLY A 361 -31.07 -4.32 -18.75
CA GLY A 361 -30.24 -4.90 -17.69
C GLY A 361 -29.45 -6.13 -18.13
N GLY A 362 -29.20 -6.33 -19.43
CA GLY A 362 -28.34 -7.39 -19.96
C GLY A 362 -29.05 -8.56 -20.61
N ALA A 363 -30.35 -8.46 -20.90
CA ALA A 363 -31.10 -9.51 -21.59
C ALA A 363 -30.91 -9.42 -23.11
N THR A 364 -30.93 -8.21 -23.68
CA THR A 364 -30.62 -7.95 -25.09
C THR A 364 -29.47 -6.97 -25.22
N TRP A 365 -28.72 -7.10 -26.32
CA TRP A 365 -27.46 -6.37 -26.54
C TRP A 365 -27.39 -5.80 -27.96
N THR A 366 -26.73 -4.66 -28.10
CA THR A 366 -26.33 -4.06 -29.38
C THR A 366 -24.82 -3.84 -29.35
N SER A 367 -24.13 -4.07 -30.47
CA SER A 367 -22.66 -3.99 -30.57
C SER A 367 -22.20 -2.81 -31.42
N PHE A 368 -21.07 -2.18 -31.04
CA PHE A 368 -20.46 -1.04 -31.71
C PHE A 368 -18.94 -1.22 -31.78
N ILE A 369 -18.35 -1.10 -32.98
CA ILE A 369 -16.91 -1.32 -33.19
C ILE A 369 -16.13 -0.10 -32.69
N VAL A 370 -15.17 -0.33 -31.78
CA VAL A 370 -14.25 0.72 -31.29
C VAL A 370 -12.84 0.59 -31.89
N GLY A 371 -12.52 -0.55 -32.49
CA GLY A 371 -11.29 -0.74 -33.26
C GLY A 371 -11.35 -1.97 -34.16
N ALA A 372 -10.99 -1.81 -35.44
CA ALA A 372 -10.86 -2.92 -36.38
C ALA A 372 -9.38 -3.30 -36.58
N GLY A 373 -9.10 -4.59 -36.60
CA GLY A 373 -7.77 -5.19 -36.69
C GLY A 373 -7.43 -6.02 -35.45
N ALA A 374 -6.82 -7.20 -35.67
CA ALA A 374 -6.52 -8.20 -34.66
C ALA A 374 -5.65 -7.71 -33.48
N SER A 375 -4.96 -6.59 -33.65
CA SER A 375 -4.14 -5.98 -32.61
C SER A 375 -4.94 -5.19 -31.58
N TYR A 376 -6.21 -4.83 -31.85
CA TYR A 376 -7.02 -4.06 -30.91
C TYR A 376 -7.86 -4.98 -30.06
N GLU A 377 -7.61 -4.92 -28.76
CA GLU A 377 -8.20 -5.80 -27.77
C GLU A 377 -8.50 -5.02 -26.48
N GLU A 378 -9.17 -5.69 -25.56
CA GLU A 378 -9.43 -5.23 -24.19
C GLU A 378 -9.99 -3.80 -24.08
N PRO A 379 -11.11 -3.47 -24.78
CA PRO A 379 -11.63 -2.11 -24.75
C PRO A 379 -12.23 -1.76 -23.39
N THR A 380 -11.65 -0.78 -22.70
CA THR A 380 -12.22 -0.21 -21.47
C THR A 380 -13.28 0.83 -21.82
N VAL A 381 -14.28 1.00 -20.96
CA VAL A 381 -15.40 1.92 -21.20
C VAL A 381 -15.90 2.53 -19.89
N LYS A 382 -16.14 3.84 -19.90
CA LYS A 382 -16.85 4.59 -18.85
C LYS A 382 -17.73 5.66 -19.48
N TYR A 383 -18.91 5.85 -18.91
CA TYR A 383 -19.83 6.92 -19.30
C TYR A 383 -19.63 8.13 -18.38
N ASP A 384 -19.54 9.32 -18.96
CA ASP A 384 -19.59 10.58 -18.21
C ASP A 384 -20.91 11.29 -18.49
N ALA A 385 -21.70 11.47 -17.43
CA ALA A 385 -23.00 12.14 -17.52
C ALA A 385 -22.87 13.64 -17.82
N THR A 386 -21.73 14.26 -17.52
CA THR A 386 -21.52 15.71 -17.72
C THR A 386 -21.41 16.05 -19.20
N THR A 387 -20.56 15.32 -19.92
CA THR A 387 -20.40 15.45 -21.37
C THR A 387 -21.40 14.59 -22.16
N GLN A 388 -22.12 13.71 -21.46
CA GLN A 388 -23.07 12.76 -22.01
C GLN A 388 -22.41 11.83 -23.04
N ARG A 389 -21.18 11.38 -22.80
CA ARG A 389 -20.40 10.56 -23.74
C ARG A 389 -19.83 9.33 -23.06
N TYR A 390 -19.60 8.31 -23.86
CA TYR A 390 -18.77 7.18 -23.49
C TYR A 390 -17.33 7.48 -23.89
N TYR A 391 -16.41 7.16 -23.00
CA TYR A 391 -14.98 7.23 -23.20
C TYR A 391 -14.40 5.85 -23.01
N GLY A 392 -13.23 5.63 -23.59
CA GLY A 392 -12.54 4.38 -23.37
C GLY A 392 -11.15 4.35 -23.96
N PHE A 393 -10.48 3.23 -23.68
CA PHE A 393 -9.21 2.91 -24.30
C PHE A 393 -9.30 1.53 -24.93
N ALA A 394 -8.46 1.27 -25.93
CA ALA A 394 -8.23 -0.08 -26.45
C ALA A 394 -6.75 -0.40 -26.33
N ARG A 395 -6.45 -1.59 -25.79
CA ARG A 395 -5.11 -2.16 -25.79
C ARG A 395 -4.67 -2.40 -27.23
N ASN A 396 -3.36 -2.29 -27.43
CA ASN A 396 -2.74 -2.65 -28.69
C ASN A 396 -1.78 -3.83 -28.46
N GLY A 397 -2.10 -5.00 -29.01
CA GLY A 397 -1.30 -6.21 -28.91
C GLY A 397 -0.07 -6.23 -29.82
N SER A 398 0.04 -5.30 -30.79
CA SER A 398 1.22 -5.23 -31.66
C SER A 398 2.45 -4.74 -30.91
N ALA A 399 3.54 -5.49 -31.00
CA ALA A 399 4.81 -5.14 -30.38
C ALA A 399 5.25 -3.70 -30.73
N GLY A 400 5.61 -2.93 -29.70
CA GLY A 400 6.07 -1.54 -29.84
C GLY A 400 4.96 -0.52 -30.17
N ALA A 401 3.70 -0.94 -30.32
CA ALA A 401 2.60 -0.04 -30.58
C ALA A 401 2.02 0.58 -29.29
N ASN A 402 1.26 1.66 -29.43
CA ASN A 402 0.64 2.36 -28.32
C ASN A 402 -0.87 2.09 -28.20
N PRO A 403 -1.44 2.24 -26.99
CA PRO A 403 -2.87 2.15 -26.77
C PRO A 403 -3.62 3.24 -27.54
N ARG A 404 -4.91 2.98 -27.76
CA ARG A 404 -5.85 3.92 -28.37
C ARG A 404 -6.78 4.49 -27.32
N PHE A 405 -7.07 5.77 -27.41
CA PHE A 405 -8.19 6.42 -26.74
C PHE A 405 -9.35 6.52 -27.73
N TRP A 406 -10.57 6.36 -27.25
CA TRP A 406 -11.77 6.58 -28.05
C TRP A 406 -12.85 7.29 -27.24
N HIS A 407 -13.74 7.97 -27.95
CA HIS A 407 -14.97 8.50 -27.36
C HIS A 407 -16.13 8.40 -28.34
N SER A 408 -17.34 8.34 -27.79
CA SER A 408 -18.58 8.28 -28.55
C SER A 408 -19.12 9.67 -28.92
N GLY A 409 -20.19 9.70 -29.71
CA GLY A 409 -21.16 10.80 -29.82
C GLY A 409 -21.89 11.06 -28.50
N VAL A 410 -22.66 12.15 -28.43
CA VAL A 410 -23.50 12.45 -27.26
C VAL A 410 -24.60 11.40 -27.16
N ASN A 411 -24.57 10.59 -26.11
CA ASN A 411 -25.47 9.46 -25.85
C ASN A 411 -25.60 8.51 -27.06
N ASP A 412 -24.55 8.41 -27.86
CA ASP A 412 -24.58 7.71 -29.14
C ASP A 412 -23.28 6.94 -29.37
N LEU A 413 -23.37 5.61 -29.28
CA LEU A 413 -22.27 4.69 -29.57
C LEU A 413 -22.11 4.37 -31.07
N SER A 414 -23.02 4.83 -31.94
CA SER A 414 -22.89 4.63 -33.39
C SER A 414 -21.83 5.55 -34.02
N THR A 415 -21.49 6.66 -33.35
CA THR A 415 -20.45 7.59 -33.77
C THR A 415 -19.25 7.50 -32.83
N ILE A 416 -18.15 6.91 -33.29
CA ILE A 416 -16.93 6.69 -32.48
C ILE A 416 -15.75 7.40 -33.13
N SER A 417 -15.00 8.17 -32.33
CA SER A 417 -13.72 8.78 -32.69
C SER A 417 -12.59 8.09 -31.95
N VAL A 418 -11.46 7.85 -32.63
CA VAL A 418 -10.35 7.03 -32.11
C VAL A 418 -9.00 7.73 -32.35
N TYR A 419 -8.13 7.71 -31.35
CA TYR A 419 -6.82 8.37 -31.35
C TYR A 419 -5.74 7.47 -30.74
N THR A 420 -4.68 7.17 -31.47
CA THR A 420 -3.54 6.39 -30.96
C THR A 420 -2.57 7.30 -30.22
N ALA A 421 -2.02 6.86 -29.09
CA ALA A 421 -1.01 7.64 -28.39
C ALA A 421 0.25 7.83 -29.28
N PRO A 422 0.78 9.06 -29.43
CA PRO A 422 1.96 9.32 -30.25
C PRO A 422 3.18 8.48 -29.83
N ALA A 423 4.09 8.20 -30.76
CA ALA A 423 5.39 7.61 -30.42
C ALA A 423 6.10 8.48 -29.38
N GLY A 424 6.80 7.88 -28.41
CA GLY A 424 7.45 8.60 -27.31
C GLY A 424 6.56 8.87 -26.09
N THR A 425 5.24 8.62 -26.17
CA THR A 425 4.29 8.93 -25.07
C THR A 425 4.67 8.26 -23.75
N PHE A 426 5.11 7.00 -23.80
CA PHE A 426 5.48 6.19 -22.63
C PHE A 426 6.98 5.90 -22.56
N GLY A 427 7.81 6.76 -23.18
CA GLY A 427 9.23 6.53 -23.37
C GLY A 427 9.56 6.05 -24.80
N PRO A 428 10.77 5.52 -25.04
CA PRO A 428 11.23 5.15 -26.38
C PRO A 428 10.46 3.97 -27.02
N ASN A 429 9.81 3.14 -26.20
CA ASN A 429 8.97 2.04 -26.65
C ASN A 429 7.48 2.42 -26.56
N GLY A 430 6.62 1.78 -27.37
CA GLY A 430 5.17 1.88 -27.18
C GLY A 430 4.67 0.98 -26.06
N MET A 431 3.67 1.42 -25.31
CA MET A 431 3.06 0.64 -24.21
C MET A 431 2.07 -0.41 -24.76
N TYR A 432 2.60 -1.40 -25.46
CA TYR A 432 1.82 -2.48 -26.05
C TYR A 432 1.42 -3.54 -25.00
N ALA A 433 0.45 -4.38 -25.36
CA ALA A 433 -0.05 -5.52 -24.58
C ALA A 433 -0.65 -5.19 -23.19
N SER A 434 -0.88 -3.92 -22.86
CA SER A 434 -1.55 -3.52 -21.61
C SER A 434 -2.87 -2.83 -21.88
N PRO A 435 -3.95 -3.18 -21.15
CA PRO A 435 -5.13 -2.36 -21.10
C PRO A 435 -4.88 -1.08 -20.32
N VAL A 436 -5.80 -0.14 -20.49
CA VAL A 436 -5.81 1.15 -19.81
C VAL A 436 -7.15 1.30 -19.08
N PRO A 437 -7.30 0.70 -17.88
CA PRO A 437 -8.44 0.94 -17.00
C PRO A 437 -8.43 2.37 -16.49
N PHE A 438 -9.61 2.93 -16.25
CA PHE A 438 -9.74 4.31 -15.83
C PHE A 438 -11.07 4.59 -15.16
N GLN A 439 -11.12 5.73 -14.48
CA GLN A 439 -12.36 6.34 -13.98
C GLN A 439 -12.39 7.82 -14.35
N ILE A 440 -13.59 8.37 -14.40
CA ILE A 440 -13.81 9.80 -14.65
C ILE A 440 -14.26 10.46 -13.36
N LYS A 441 -13.57 11.54 -12.97
CA LYS A 441 -13.99 12.38 -11.84
C LYS A 441 -13.57 13.83 -12.11
N ASP A 442 -14.45 14.76 -11.74
CA ASP A 442 -14.18 16.21 -11.79
C ASP A 442 -13.65 16.69 -13.16
N GLY A 443 -14.22 16.16 -14.25
CA GLY A 443 -13.83 16.50 -15.62
C GLY A 443 -12.47 15.95 -16.05
N ARG A 444 -11.91 14.99 -15.29
CA ARG A 444 -10.62 14.36 -15.57
C ARG A 444 -10.74 12.84 -15.66
N ILE A 445 -9.95 12.27 -16.54
CA ILE A 445 -9.71 10.83 -16.69
C ILE A 445 -8.51 10.48 -15.83
N HIS A 446 -8.73 9.58 -14.89
CA HIS A 446 -7.70 8.98 -14.05
C HIS A 446 -7.48 7.54 -14.51
N ALA A 447 -6.38 7.30 -15.20
CA ALA A 447 -6.11 6.01 -15.84
C ALA A 447 -4.81 5.37 -15.34
N PHE A 448 -4.77 4.05 -15.41
CA PHE A 448 -3.58 3.25 -15.14
C PHE A 448 -3.10 2.57 -16.43
N GLY A 449 -1.80 2.43 -16.58
CA GLY A 449 -1.20 1.58 -17.60
C GLY A 449 0.14 1.07 -17.10
N SER A 450 0.63 0.01 -17.71
CA SER A 450 1.97 -0.49 -17.43
C SER A 450 2.52 -1.20 -18.64
N TYR A 451 3.84 -1.30 -18.71
CA TYR A 451 4.43 -2.31 -19.56
C TYR A 451 4.23 -3.71 -18.94
N ARG A 452 4.11 -4.73 -19.79
CA ARG A 452 3.85 -6.12 -19.37
C ARG A 452 5.11 -6.97 -19.31
N THR A 453 6.01 -6.72 -20.26
CA THR A 453 7.33 -7.32 -20.38
C THR A 453 8.38 -6.29 -19.98
N GLY A 454 9.49 -6.77 -19.44
CA GLY A 454 10.62 -5.96 -19.03
C GLY A 454 11.27 -5.31 -20.24
N THR A 455 10.92 -4.04 -20.42
CA THR A 455 11.70 -3.08 -21.18
C THR A 455 11.53 -1.75 -20.49
N HIS A 456 12.04 -1.61 -19.26
CA HIS A 456 12.06 -0.34 -18.51
C HIS A 456 12.37 0.81 -19.48
N GLU A 457 11.37 1.56 -19.94
CA GLU A 457 11.44 2.68 -20.88
C GLU A 457 12.70 2.67 -21.80
N GLY A 458 13.00 1.54 -22.45
CA GLY A 458 14.22 1.34 -23.28
C GLY A 458 15.32 0.38 -22.77
N ALA A 459 15.16 -0.32 -21.63
CA ALA A 459 16.08 -1.35 -21.17
C ALA A 459 15.90 -2.67 -21.94
N ALA A 460 16.97 -3.42 -22.17
CA ALA A 460 16.98 -4.65 -22.97
C ALA A 460 16.64 -5.94 -22.18
N GLU A 461 16.37 -5.85 -20.87
CA GLU A 461 16.18 -7.02 -20.00
C GLU A 461 14.72 -7.17 -19.51
N ASP A 462 14.15 -8.37 -19.72
CA ASP A 462 12.75 -8.74 -19.45
C ASP A 462 12.39 -8.90 -17.95
N ARG A 463 13.02 -8.14 -17.05
CA ARG A 463 12.89 -8.35 -15.58
C ARG A 463 12.19 -7.24 -14.81
N LEU A 464 12.23 -6.02 -15.31
CA LEU A 464 11.73 -4.83 -14.62
C LEU A 464 11.01 -3.94 -15.63
N THR A 465 9.85 -3.45 -15.23
CA THR A 465 8.97 -2.73 -16.14
C THR A 465 8.29 -1.54 -15.48
N SER A 466 7.75 -0.58 -16.23
CA SER A 466 7.19 0.66 -15.64
C SER A 466 5.67 0.63 -15.50
N ALA A 467 5.17 1.24 -14.43
CA ALA A 467 3.77 1.59 -14.23
C ALA A 467 3.55 3.09 -14.41
N PHE A 468 2.36 3.44 -14.92
CA PHE A 468 1.97 4.80 -15.22
C PHE A 468 0.63 5.15 -14.60
N TYR A 469 0.58 6.30 -13.94
CA TYR A 469 -0.65 7.01 -13.66
C TYR A 469 -0.83 8.11 -14.70
N MET A 470 -1.99 8.14 -15.32
CA MET A 470 -2.33 9.12 -16.33
C MET A 470 -3.47 9.98 -15.82
N ASP A 471 -3.24 11.28 -15.86
CA ASP A 471 -4.17 12.31 -15.44
C ASP A 471 -4.46 13.20 -16.65
N MET A 472 -5.64 13.03 -17.25
CA MET A 472 -5.99 13.62 -18.54
C MET A 472 -7.30 14.40 -18.48
N PRO A 473 -7.51 15.43 -19.32
CA PRO A 473 -8.81 16.09 -19.38
C PRO A 473 -9.85 15.21 -20.10
N VAL A 474 -11.12 15.32 -19.69
CA VAL A 474 -12.24 14.79 -20.48
C VAL A 474 -12.45 15.72 -21.69
N VAL A 475 -12.24 15.21 -22.90
CA VAL A 475 -12.38 15.99 -24.14
C VAL A 475 -13.03 15.18 -25.25
N ALA A 476 -13.86 15.82 -26.07
CA ALA A 476 -14.38 15.25 -27.32
C ALA A 476 -13.37 15.45 -28.47
N GLY A 477 -12.15 14.96 -28.27
CA GLY A 477 -11.04 15.07 -29.20
C GLY A 477 -9.85 14.22 -28.76
N ASN A 478 -8.67 14.49 -29.31
CA ASN A 478 -7.47 13.71 -28.97
C ASN A 478 -6.96 14.07 -27.56
N VAL A 479 -7.11 13.16 -26.61
CA VAL A 479 -6.63 13.34 -25.23
C VAL A 479 -5.09 13.36 -25.14
N TRP A 480 -4.39 12.65 -26.02
CA TRP A 480 -2.94 12.48 -25.96
C TRP A 480 -2.15 13.76 -26.26
N THR A 481 -2.76 14.70 -26.99
CA THR A 481 -2.11 15.94 -27.42
C THR A 481 -2.46 17.14 -26.54
N GLN A 482 -3.25 16.94 -25.47
CA GLN A 482 -3.65 18.04 -24.59
C GLN A 482 -2.48 18.45 -23.70
N ALA A 483 -2.20 19.75 -23.60
CA ALA A 483 -1.13 20.29 -22.75
C ALA A 483 -1.32 19.94 -21.26
N THR A 484 -2.56 19.68 -20.84
CA THR A 484 -2.95 19.32 -19.47
C THR A 484 -2.95 17.81 -19.23
N THR A 485 -2.60 16.99 -20.23
CA THR A 485 -2.36 15.56 -20.06
C THR A 485 -1.03 15.33 -19.37
N LYS A 486 -1.08 14.60 -18.25
CA LYS A 486 0.09 14.29 -17.44
C LYS A 486 0.22 12.79 -17.29
N ILE A 487 1.40 12.27 -17.60
CA ILE A 487 1.76 10.86 -17.45
C ILE A 487 2.86 10.81 -16.41
N TYR A 488 2.57 10.15 -15.29
CA TYR A 488 3.48 9.98 -14.17
C TYR A 488 3.94 8.54 -14.11
N ARG A 489 5.26 8.36 -14.06
CA ARG A 489 5.84 7.06 -13.77
C ARG A 489 5.69 6.80 -12.26
N LEU A 490 4.95 5.75 -11.90
CA LEU A 490 4.70 5.38 -10.51
C LEU A 490 5.85 4.58 -9.89
N GLY A 491 6.67 3.95 -10.72
CA GLY A 491 7.78 3.14 -10.28
C GLY A 491 8.00 1.94 -11.17
N THR A 492 8.76 0.98 -10.64
CA THR A 492 9.15 -0.23 -11.34
C THR A 492 8.37 -1.42 -10.81
N LEU A 493 7.78 -2.21 -11.71
CA LEU A 493 7.12 -3.46 -11.42
C LEU A 493 8.05 -4.65 -11.76
N PRO A 494 8.17 -5.65 -10.86
CA PRO A 494 8.93 -6.85 -11.14
C PRO A 494 8.17 -7.78 -12.09
N HIS A 495 8.79 -8.10 -13.22
CA HIS A 495 8.45 -9.23 -14.09
C HIS A 495 9.45 -10.35 -13.81
N ARG A 496 8.97 -11.50 -13.41
CA ARG A 496 9.75 -12.62 -12.87
C ARG A 496 9.72 -13.82 -13.81
N GLU A 497 8.80 -13.88 -14.76
CA GLU A 497 8.81 -14.93 -15.78
C GLU A 497 9.95 -14.75 -16.81
N GLY A 498 10.26 -15.83 -17.53
CA GLY A 498 11.32 -15.84 -18.53
C GLY A 498 11.01 -14.95 -19.74
N ALA A 499 12.03 -14.68 -20.58
CA ALA A 499 11.87 -13.81 -21.74
C ALA A 499 10.74 -14.30 -22.67
N GLY A 500 9.77 -13.43 -22.96
CA GLY A 500 8.63 -13.76 -23.83
C GLY A 500 7.58 -14.70 -23.21
N ALA A 501 7.67 -14.97 -21.91
CA ALA A 501 6.65 -15.72 -21.18
C ALA A 501 5.44 -14.83 -20.83
N ALA A 502 4.35 -15.48 -20.39
CA ALA A 502 3.15 -14.78 -19.93
C ALA A 502 3.43 -14.00 -18.64
N SER A 503 2.79 -12.85 -18.49
CA SER A 503 3.00 -11.91 -17.37
C SER A 503 1.71 -11.59 -16.63
N ALA A 504 1.77 -11.54 -15.30
CA ALA A 504 0.68 -11.02 -14.44
C ALA A 504 0.77 -9.50 -14.25
N VAL A 505 1.88 -8.88 -14.65
CA VAL A 505 2.21 -7.50 -14.31
C VAL A 505 1.22 -6.54 -14.94
N GLY A 506 0.63 -5.62 -14.17
CA GLY A 506 -0.34 -4.67 -14.73
C GLY A 506 -1.76 -5.24 -14.75
N VAL A 507 -2.38 -5.29 -15.95
CA VAL A 507 -3.73 -5.88 -16.18
C VAL A 507 -4.71 -5.57 -15.05
N GLY A 508 -4.81 -4.27 -14.81
CA GLY A 508 -5.38 -3.71 -13.60
C GLY A 508 -6.77 -3.13 -13.75
N SER A 509 -7.26 -2.51 -12.68
CA SER A 509 -8.52 -1.76 -12.63
C SER A 509 -8.37 -0.49 -11.80
N VAL A 510 -9.23 0.50 -12.03
CA VAL A 510 -9.19 1.79 -11.34
C VAL A 510 -10.54 2.06 -10.67
N VAL A 511 -10.48 2.55 -9.43
CA VAL A 511 -11.63 3.03 -8.66
C VAL A 511 -11.28 4.37 -8.04
N ILE A 512 -12.24 5.28 -7.96
CA ILE A 512 -12.07 6.54 -7.23
C ILE A 512 -13.03 6.56 -6.05
N MET A 513 -12.49 6.72 -4.85
CA MET A 513 -13.25 6.90 -3.62
C MET A 513 -12.76 8.17 -2.96
N ASP A 514 -13.66 9.10 -2.65
CA ASP A 514 -13.29 10.42 -2.15
C ASP A 514 -12.19 11.08 -3.00
N ASP A 515 -11.13 11.57 -2.37
CA ASP A 515 -9.97 12.17 -3.02
C ASP A 515 -8.87 11.16 -3.38
N LYS A 516 -9.18 9.86 -3.43
CA LYS A 516 -8.21 8.79 -3.69
C LYS A 516 -8.51 8.07 -4.99
N VAL A 517 -7.52 8.03 -5.88
CA VAL A 517 -7.52 7.16 -7.05
C VAL A 517 -6.83 5.85 -6.65
N HIS A 518 -7.59 4.77 -6.56
CA HIS A 518 -7.10 3.43 -6.29
C HIS A 518 -6.83 2.70 -7.60
N MET A 519 -5.61 2.20 -7.75
CA MET A 519 -5.15 1.48 -8.93
C MET A 519 -4.77 0.07 -8.49
N PHE A 520 -5.51 -0.93 -8.95
CA PHE A 520 -5.31 -2.34 -8.59
C PHE A 520 -4.67 -3.07 -9.76
N TYR A 521 -3.57 -3.78 -9.56
CA TYR A 521 -2.86 -4.43 -10.67
C TYR A 521 -1.97 -5.57 -10.17
N GLY A 522 -1.67 -6.53 -11.05
CA GLY A 522 -0.80 -7.65 -10.72
C GLY A 522 0.67 -7.25 -10.64
N MET A 523 1.42 -7.90 -9.75
CA MET A 523 2.89 -7.94 -9.79
C MET A 523 3.38 -9.36 -9.46
N GLU A 524 4.55 -9.72 -9.98
CA GLU A 524 5.12 -11.06 -9.81
C GLU A 524 6.19 -11.09 -8.72
N GLU A 525 6.12 -12.10 -7.86
CA GLU A 525 7.02 -12.24 -6.72
C GLU A 525 7.97 -13.43 -6.86
N ARG A 526 7.56 -14.47 -7.60
CA ARG A 526 8.35 -15.69 -7.80
C ARG A 526 8.16 -16.25 -9.22
N THR A 527 9.26 -16.70 -9.81
CA THR A 527 9.32 -17.35 -11.13
C THR A 527 8.84 -18.81 -11.08
N GLY A 528 8.11 -19.27 -12.08
CA GLY A 528 7.75 -20.70 -12.23
C GLY A 528 8.56 -21.49 -13.24
N THR A 529 9.80 -21.10 -13.57
CA THR A 529 10.62 -21.80 -14.58
C THR A 529 11.15 -23.15 -14.12
N THR A 530 10.98 -23.52 -12.84
CA THR A 530 11.39 -24.82 -12.30
C THR A 530 10.15 -25.68 -12.06
N ALA A 531 10.10 -26.88 -12.65
CA ALA A 531 9.07 -27.86 -12.36
C ALA A 531 9.00 -28.09 -10.83
N GLY A 532 7.85 -27.81 -10.21
CA GLY A 532 7.62 -27.98 -8.77
C GLY A 532 7.68 -26.71 -7.91
N LEU A 533 7.92 -25.51 -8.47
CA LEU A 533 7.76 -24.25 -7.74
C LEU A 533 6.56 -23.45 -8.27
N ASN A 534 5.59 -23.14 -7.41
CA ASN A 534 4.41 -22.34 -7.76
C ASN A 534 4.82 -20.95 -8.28
N ARG A 535 4.23 -20.54 -9.40
CA ARG A 535 4.24 -19.13 -9.84
C ARG A 535 3.44 -18.32 -8.83
N ILE A 536 3.99 -17.19 -8.38
CA ILE A 536 3.32 -16.34 -7.41
C ILE A 536 3.19 -14.95 -7.99
N ALA A 537 1.93 -14.57 -8.20
CA ALA A 537 1.52 -13.22 -8.55
C ALA A 537 0.47 -12.75 -7.54
N ASN A 538 0.53 -11.48 -7.18
CA ASN A 538 -0.40 -10.87 -6.24
C ASN A 538 -0.92 -9.56 -6.80
N ILE A 539 -2.08 -9.12 -6.31
CA ILE A 539 -2.60 -7.79 -6.60
C ILE A 539 -2.01 -6.79 -5.63
N TYR A 540 -1.54 -5.71 -6.21
CA TYR A 540 -1.06 -4.52 -5.54
C TYR A 540 -2.07 -3.40 -5.77
N GLN A 541 -2.16 -2.52 -4.79
CA GLN A 541 -2.89 -1.28 -4.86
C GLN A 541 -1.86 -0.14 -4.82
N THR A 542 -1.94 0.78 -5.76
CA THR A 542 -1.36 2.13 -5.59
C THR A 542 -2.48 3.14 -5.45
N VAL A 543 -2.42 3.95 -4.40
CA VAL A 543 -3.33 5.05 -4.17
C VAL A 543 -2.64 6.35 -4.56
N VAL A 544 -3.27 7.15 -5.41
CA VAL A 544 -2.88 8.54 -5.69
C VAL A 544 -3.87 9.46 -5.00
N PHE A 545 -3.38 10.38 -4.17
CA PHE A 545 -4.22 11.35 -3.47
C PHE A 545 -4.38 12.62 -4.32
N LEU A 546 -5.63 13.01 -4.59
CA LEU A 546 -5.98 14.17 -5.41
C LEU A 546 -5.97 15.49 -4.62
N THR A 547 -6.21 15.45 -3.30
CA THR A 547 -6.12 16.63 -2.44
C THR A 547 -5.03 16.48 -1.39
N ASP A 548 -4.21 17.51 -1.23
CA ASP A 548 -3.26 17.59 -0.13
C ASP A 548 -3.98 18.09 1.13
N ARG A 549 -4.33 17.16 2.03
CA ARG A 549 -5.02 17.47 3.28
C ARG A 549 -4.07 17.72 4.46
N GLY A 550 -2.75 17.81 4.24
CA GLY A 550 -1.78 18.12 5.30
C GLY A 550 -1.67 17.07 6.43
N SER A 551 -2.44 15.98 6.41
CA SER A 551 -2.31 14.87 7.35
C SER A 551 -1.22 13.91 6.86
N MET A 552 -0.12 13.92 7.62
CA MET A 552 1.07 13.11 7.39
C MET A 552 0.74 11.62 7.44
N PHE A 553 0.97 10.92 6.34
CA PHE A 553 1.28 9.49 6.40
C PHE A 553 2.75 9.35 6.82
N ASP A 554 3.08 8.32 7.60
CA ASP A 554 4.46 8.07 8.03
C ASP A 554 5.32 7.67 6.84
N PHE A 555 6.25 8.54 6.46
CA PHE A 555 7.21 8.34 5.37
C PHE A 555 8.24 7.24 5.68
N ARG A 556 8.26 6.68 6.89
CA ARG A 556 9.20 5.61 7.29
C ARG A 556 8.75 4.20 6.94
N SER A 557 7.56 3.98 6.38
CA SER A 557 7.21 2.67 5.82
C SER A 557 7.81 2.51 4.42
N ASP A 558 9.10 2.16 4.37
CA ASP A 558 9.83 1.66 3.18
C ASP A 558 9.56 0.16 2.92
N LEU A 559 8.50 -0.37 3.53
CA LEU A 559 7.96 -1.67 3.21
C LEU A 559 6.62 -1.43 2.55
N THR A 560 6.42 -1.96 1.34
CA THR A 560 5.10 -2.14 0.73
C THR A 560 4.20 -2.70 1.82
N ALA A 561 3.27 -1.88 2.34
CA ALA A 561 2.46 -2.30 3.46
C ALA A 561 1.67 -3.54 3.04
N ARG A 562 1.71 -4.60 3.84
CA ARG A 562 0.90 -5.79 3.59
C ARG A 562 -0.49 -5.53 4.15
N ARG A 563 -1.43 -5.20 3.26
CA ARG A 563 -2.87 -5.01 3.57
C ARG A 563 -3.68 -6.30 3.41
N ALA A 564 -3.02 -7.34 2.90
CA ALA A 564 -3.57 -8.67 2.72
C ALA A 564 -3.58 -9.45 4.04
N PHE A 565 -4.68 -10.16 4.29
CA PHE A 565 -4.65 -11.31 5.19
C PHE A 565 -3.89 -12.47 4.51
N GLY A 566 -3.46 -13.47 5.29
CA GLY A 566 -2.72 -14.63 4.78
C GLY A 566 -3.47 -15.47 3.73
N PRO A 567 -3.02 -16.70 3.42
CA PRO A 567 -3.59 -17.54 2.36
C PRO A 567 -4.98 -18.14 2.71
N ILE A 568 -5.65 -17.62 3.74
CA ILE A 568 -6.95 -18.09 4.21
C ILE A 568 -8.03 -17.44 3.35
N ARG A 569 -9.00 -18.22 2.85
CA ARG A 569 -10.10 -17.75 2.01
C ARG A 569 -11.45 -18.03 2.66
N LYS A 570 -12.42 -17.14 2.46
CA LYS A 570 -13.81 -17.35 2.87
C LYS A 570 -14.59 -18.07 1.78
N MET A 571 -15.50 -18.96 2.17
CA MET A 571 -16.37 -19.68 1.23
C MET A 571 -17.65 -18.90 0.87
N PRO A 572 -18.12 -18.97 -0.39
CA PRO A 572 -19.36 -18.32 -0.83
C PRO A 572 -20.56 -18.88 -0.07
N GLY A 573 -21.43 -17.98 0.43
CA GLY A 573 -22.66 -18.35 1.15
C GLY A 573 -22.44 -19.10 2.48
N ALA A 574 -21.19 -19.42 2.85
CA ALA A 574 -20.88 -20.06 4.11
C ALA A 574 -20.57 -18.99 5.16
N ARG A 575 -21.54 -18.72 6.03
CA ARG A 575 -21.34 -17.81 7.17
C ARG A 575 -20.22 -18.26 8.14
N ASN A 576 -19.56 -19.43 7.98
CA ASN A 576 -18.67 -20.00 9.02
C ASN A 576 -17.55 -20.97 8.54
N GLY A 577 -17.01 -20.82 7.32
CA GLY A 577 -15.92 -21.71 6.83
C GLY A 577 -14.75 -20.95 6.23
N PHE A 578 -13.54 -21.38 6.58
CA PHE A 578 -12.30 -20.89 5.98
C PHE A 578 -11.64 -22.01 5.18
N ALA A 579 -10.97 -21.66 4.08
CA ALA A 579 -10.21 -22.60 3.27
C ALA A 579 -8.74 -22.19 3.28
N ILE A 580 -7.84 -23.17 3.44
CA ILE A 580 -6.39 -22.99 3.26
C ILE A 580 -5.98 -23.72 1.98
N TYR A 581 -5.17 -23.06 1.17
CA TYR A 581 -4.65 -23.64 -0.06
C TYR A 581 -3.61 -24.72 0.24
N ASN A 582 -3.86 -25.94 -0.23
CA ASN A 582 -2.96 -27.09 -0.20
C ASN A 582 -3.02 -27.82 -1.57
N GLN A 583 -2.46 -27.22 -2.63
CA GLN A 583 -2.35 -27.75 -4.02
C GLN A 583 -3.67 -27.94 -4.83
N ASP A 584 -3.57 -27.78 -6.15
CA ASP A 584 -4.67 -27.86 -7.15
C ASP A 584 -4.44 -28.88 -8.27
N GLY A 585 -3.20 -29.38 -8.46
CA GLY A 585 -2.81 -30.25 -9.57
C GLY A 585 -3.51 -31.62 -9.68
N SER A 586 -4.38 -32.00 -8.75
CA SER A 586 -5.10 -33.28 -8.71
C SER A 586 -6.63 -33.14 -8.76
N GLY A 587 -7.18 -31.92 -8.83
CA GLY A 587 -8.63 -31.72 -8.67
C GLY A 587 -9.12 -31.96 -7.23
N ASP A 588 -8.20 -31.98 -6.26
CA ASP A 588 -8.52 -32.17 -4.86
C ASP A 588 -9.21 -30.93 -4.27
N LEU A 589 -10.17 -31.19 -3.38
CA LEU A 589 -10.86 -30.15 -2.61
C LEU A 589 -9.85 -29.47 -1.68
N MET A 590 -9.93 -28.13 -1.58
CA MET A 590 -9.13 -27.38 -0.62
C MET A 590 -9.22 -27.99 0.79
N SER A 591 -8.15 -27.87 1.57
CA SER A 591 -8.23 -28.16 3.00
C SER A 591 -9.21 -27.20 3.65
N LEU A 592 -10.37 -27.76 3.89
CA LEU A 592 -11.54 -27.06 4.36
C LEU A 592 -11.44 -27.01 5.89
N ILE A 593 -11.16 -25.82 6.44
CA ILE A 593 -11.48 -25.52 7.83
C ILE A 593 -12.98 -25.17 7.85
N SER A 594 -13.78 -26.20 7.65
CA SER A 594 -15.23 -26.18 7.82
C SER A 594 -15.60 -27.19 8.87
N GLY A 595 -16.83 -27.07 9.28
CA GLY A 595 -17.32 -27.62 10.50
C GLY A 595 -17.09 -26.60 11.60
N ARG A 596 -18.13 -26.16 12.32
CA ARG A 596 -18.09 -25.18 13.43
C ARG A 596 -16.75 -25.23 14.20
N PRO A 597 -15.70 -24.49 13.79
CA PRO A 597 -14.40 -24.53 14.45
C PRO A 597 -14.42 -23.50 15.59
N ASN A 598 -15.61 -23.27 16.12
CA ASN A 598 -15.93 -22.23 17.06
C ASN A 598 -15.93 -22.88 18.45
N PHE A 599 -14.83 -22.79 19.18
CA PHE A 599 -14.79 -23.29 20.55
C PHE A 599 -15.49 -22.36 21.56
N ALA A 600 -16.25 -21.36 21.09
CA ALA A 600 -17.09 -20.55 21.97
C ALA A 600 -18.10 -21.45 22.68
N VAL A 601 -18.14 -21.26 24.00
CA VAL A 601 -19.03 -21.98 24.91
C VAL A 601 -20.36 -21.24 24.99
N ARG A 602 -21.46 -21.96 24.85
CA ARG A 602 -22.78 -21.43 25.19
C ARG A 602 -22.95 -21.45 26.71
N SER A 603 -23.00 -20.28 27.34
CA SER A 603 -23.09 -20.17 28.80
C SER A 603 -24.41 -20.68 29.39
N ALA A 604 -25.48 -20.72 28.60
CA ALA A 604 -26.78 -21.28 29.00
C ALA A 604 -26.87 -22.79 28.67
N SER A 605 -27.66 -23.54 29.44
CA SER A 605 -27.94 -24.95 29.16
C SER A 605 -28.96 -25.14 28.04
N VAL A 606 -28.85 -26.25 27.33
CA VAL A 606 -29.82 -26.78 26.37
C VAL A 606 -30.53 -27.94 27.05
N ALA A 607 -31.79 -27.73 27.42
CA ALA A 607 -32.59 -28.80 28.00
C ALA A 607 -32.94 -29.85 26.94
N ILE A 608 -32.82 -31.11 27.31
CA ILE A 608 -33.42 -32.23 26.57
C ILE A 608 -34.94 -32.11 26.70
N ALA A 609 -35.64 -32.36 25.61
CA ALA A 609 -37.09 -32.51 25.60
C ALA A 609 -37.42 -33.77 24.79
N THR A 610 -38.02 -34.78 25.44
CA THR A 610 -38.39 -36.04 24.79
C THR A 610 -37.24 -36.73 24.04
N GLY A 611 -36.03 -36.72 24.61
CA GLY A 611 -34.83 -37.28 23.97
C GLY A 611 -34.07 -36.34 23.04
N VAL A 612 -34.61 -35.14 22.76
CA VAL A 612 -34.08 -34.22 21.75
C VAL A 612 -33.41 -32.99 22.37
N ALA A 613 -32.17 -32.70 21.98
CA ALA A 613 -31.55 -31.39 22.16
C ALA A 613 -31.68 -30.56 20.87
N THR A 614 -32.35 -29.40 20.95
CA THR A 614 -32.52 -28.51 19.79
C THR A 614 -31.49 -27.38 19.82
N LEU A 615 -30.54 -27.41 18.88
CA LEU A 615 -29.49 -26.39 18.74
C LEU A 615 -29.84 -25.30 17.71
N SER A 616 -30.81 -25.57 16.85
CA SER A 616 -31.34 -24.61 15.87
C SER A 616 -31.69 -23.29 16.56
N SER A 617 -31.34 -22.15 15.93
CA SER A 617 -31.58 -20.79 16.42
C SER A 617 -30.85 -20.35 17.69
N LEU A 618 -30.07 -21.23 18.34
CA LEU A 618 -29.31 -20.87 19.54
C LEU A 618 -28.02 -20.09 19.24
N GLY A 619 -27.69 -19.84 17.98
CA GLY A 619 -26.37 -19.40 17.54
C GLY A 619 -25.41 -20.58 17.34
N ARG A 620 -24.38 -20.39 16.51
CA ARG A 620 -23.44 -21.46 16.14
C ARG A 620 -22.27 -21.54 17.13
N TYR A 621 -22.53 -22.06 18.32
CA TYR A 621 -21.49 -22.43 19.29
C TYR A 621 -20.89 -23.80 18.93
N GLY A 622 -19.66 -24.06 19.34
CA GLY A 622 -19.07 -25.41 19.22
C GLY A 622 -18.99 -26.13 20.56
N HIS A 623 -19.38 -25.50 21.67
CA HIS A 623 -19.53 -26.18 22.96
C HIS A 623 -20.87 -25.83 23.61
N TYR A 624 -21.66 -26.86 23.90
CA TYR A 624 -22.98 -26.77 24.52
C TYR A 624 -23.01 -27.51 25.87
N PHE A 625 -23.60 -26.88 26.88
CA PHE A 625 -24.03 -27.57 28.08
C PHE A 625 -25.42 -28.15 27.86
N ILE A 626 -25.57 -29.44 28.06
CA ILE A 626 -26.82 -30.19 27.95
C ILE A 626 -27.37 -30.40 29.37
N ASP A 627 -28.65 -30.17 29.55
CA ASP A 627 -29.36 -30.37 30.80
C ASP A 627 -30.51 -31.36 30.59
N THR A 628 -30.85 -32.09 31.64
CA THR A 628 -31.92 -33.11 31.60
C THR A 628 -33.31 -32.46 31.49
N GLU A 629 -34.28 -33.15 30.90
CA GLU A 629 -35.68 -32.75 30.82
C GLU A 629 -36.24 -32.48 32.23
N GLY A 630 -36.80 -31.28 32.42
CA GLY A 630 -37.35 -30.85 33.71
C GLY A 630 -36.32 -30.79 34.87
N GLY A 631 -35.02 -30.89 34.59
CA GLY A 631 -33.98 -30.93 35.61
C GLY A 631 -33.91 -32.24 36.43
N ALA A 632 -34.33 -33.36 35.84
CA ALA A 632 -34.25 -34.70 36.41
C ALA A 632 -32.81 -35.14 36.74
N ALA A 633 -32.67 -36.21 37.54
CA ALA A 633 -31.35 -36.75 37.92
C ALA A 633 -30.62 -37.44 36.75
N THR A 634 -31.38 -37.99 35.80
CA THR A 634 -30.86 -38.63 34.59
C THR A 634 -31.79 -38.34 33.43
N ASP A 635 -31.25 -38.26 32.22
CA ASP A 635 -32.03 -38.23 30.99
C ASP A 635 -31.23 -38.75 29.80
N ASP A 636 -31.95 -39.22 28.78
CA ASP A 636 -31.38 -39.78 27.56
C ASP A 636 -31.37 -38.71 26.46
N LEU A 637 -30.21 -38.50 25.82
CA LEU A 637 -30.08 -37.70 24.60
C LEU A 637 -29.91 -38.64 23.41
N ASP A 638 -30.92 -38.73 22.55
CA ASP A 638 -30.88 -39.55 21.34
C ASP A 638 -30.77 -38.73 20.04
N THR A 639 -31.28 -37.50 20.05
CA THR A 639 -31.40 -36.69 18.84
C THR A 639 -30.91 -35.27 19.06
N ILE A 640 -30.08 -34.79 18.14
CA ILE A 640 -29.66 -33.40 18.07
C ILE A 640 -30.31 -32.78 16.84
N THR A 641 -31.25 -31.86 17.07
CA THR A 641 -31.89 -31.10 16.00
C THR A 641 -31.11 -29.82 15.76
N ASP A 642 -30.49 -29.72 14.59
CA ASP A 642 -29.72 -28.56 14.17
C ASP A 642 -29.90 -28.35 12.66
N THR A 643 -30.84 -27.49 12.29
CA THR A 643 -31.16 -27.19 10.89
C THR A 643 -30.02 -26.51 10.15
N ASP A 644 -29.06 -25.96 10.89
CA ASP A 644 -27.89 -25.28 10.34
C ASP A 644 -26.68 -26.21 10.23
N ALA A 645 -26.77 -27.48 10.65
CA ALA A 645 -25.65 -28.41 10.63
C ALA A 645 -25.21 -28.76 9.20
N ARG A 646 -23.90 -28.75 8.97
CA ARG A 646 -23.27 -29.10 7.68
C ARG A 646 -22.28 -30.23 7.89
N ARG A 647 -22.11 -31.10 6.89
CA ARG A 647 -21.12 -32.17 6.93
C ARG A 647 -19.76 -31.60 7.33
N GLY A 648 -19.16 -32.17 8.38
CA GLY A 648 -17.92 -31.73 9.00
C GLY A 648 -18.10 -30.92 10.29
N ASP A 649 -19.29 -30.37 10.60
CA ASP A 649 -19.56 -29.64 11.84
C ASP A 649 -19.16 -30.43 13.07
N VAL A 650 -18.30 -29.86 13.91
CA VAL A 650 -17.87 -30.45 15.18
C VAL A 650 -18.53 -29.68 16.32
N ILE A 651 -19.11 -30.40 17.27
CA ILE A 651 -19.62 -29.86 18.52
C ILE A 651 -19.06 -30.65 19.69
N ILE A 652 -18.95 -29.97 20.83
CA ILE A 652 -18.60 -30.53 22.13
C ILE A 652 -19.84 -30.44 23.00
N LEU A 653 -20.23 -31.54 23.64
CA LEU A 653 -21.29 -31.57 24.62
C LEU A 653 -20.72 -31.83 26.01
N SER A 654 -21.40 -31.30 27.03
CA SER A 654 -21.11 -31.52 28.44
C SER A 654 -22.40 -31.53 29.22
N THR A 655 -22.49 -32.28 30.31
CA THR A 655 -23.61 -32.07 31.23
C THR A 655 -23.48 -30.67 31.88
N PHE A 656 -24.61 -30.02 32.11
CA PHE A 656 -24.67 -28.71 32.76
C PHE A 656 -24.30 -28.80 34.25
N SER A 657 -24.46 -29.97 34.88
CA SER A 657 -24.24 -30.15 36.32
C SER A 657 -23.78 -31.58 36.63
N SER A 658 -22.82 -31.74 37.55
CA SER A 658 -22.41 -33.07 38.06
C SER A 658 -23.48 -33.75 38.93
N ALA A 659 -24.64 -33.12 39.14
CA ALA A 659 -25.79 -33.73 39.82
C ALA A 659 -26.83 -34.32 38.85
N ARG A 660 -26.55 -34.28 37.53
CA ARG A 660 -27.48 -34.66 36.47
C ARG A 660 -26.75 -35.42 35.37
N ASP A 661 -27.14 -36.65 35.17
CA ASP A 661 -26.55 -37.53 34.17
C ASP A 661 -27.25 -37.33 32.83
N VAL A 662 -26.47 -37.06 31.78
CA VAL A 662 -26.95 -37.07 30.40
C VAL A 662 -26.38 -38.29 29.69
N VAL A 663 -27.23 -39.24 29.33
CA VAL A 663 -26.84 -40.45 28.60
C VAL A 663 -27.00 -40.20 27.10
N VAL A 664 -25.89 -40.00 26.41
CA VAL A 664 -25.86 -39.88 24.95
C VAL A 664 -26.02 -41.27 24.33
N LYS A 665 -27.17 -41.51 23.71
CA LYS A 665 -27.58 -42.82 23.21
C LYS A 665 -26.92 -43.15 21.88
N ASN A 666 -26.36 -44.34 21.79
CA ASN A 666 -25.77 -44.84 20.55
C ASN A 666 -26.83 -45.48 19.65
N GLY A 667 -26.84 -45.11 18.37
CA GLY A 667 -27.69 -45.75 17.36
C GLY A 667 -29.18 -45.48 17.55
N THR A 668 -29.54 -44.55 18.43
CA THR A 668 -30.90 -44.02 18.60
C THR A 668 -30.90 -42.59 18.06
N GLY A 669 -32.01 -42.16 17.46
CA GLY A 669 -32.10 -40.84 16.83
C GLY A 669 -31.05 -40.63 15.73
N ASN A 670 -30.25 -39.57 15.85
CA ASN A 670 -29.21 -39.23 14.89
C ASN A 670 -27.79 -39.22 15.48
N ILE A 671 -27.54 -39.95 16.57
CA ILE A 671 -26.24 -40.00 17.24
C ILE A 671 -25.59 -41.40 17.13
N VAL A 672 -24.30 -41.43 16.81
CA VAL A 672 -23.49 -42.65 16.66
C VAL A 672 -22.20 -42.52 17.46
N CYS A 673 -22.10 -43.24 18.58
CA CYS A 673 -20.97 -43.19 19.51
C CYS A 673 -20.35 -44.56 19.85
N GLY A 674 -20.79 -45.62 19.17
CA GLY A 674 -20.34 -47.01 19.32
C GLY A 674 -20.93 -47.75 20.53
N ALA A 675 -21.17 -47.02 21.63
CA ALA A 675 -21.90 -47.46 22.82
C ALA A 675 -22.46 -46.22 23.53
N ASP A 676 -23.48 -46.39 24.37
CA ASP A 676 -24.04 -45.30 25.18
C ASP A 676 -22.94 -44.64 26.02
N ARG A 677 -22.99 -43.30 26.11
CA ARG A 677 -22.02 -42.49 26.85
C ARG A 677 -22.71 -41.61 27.86
N THR A 678 -22.40 -41.80 29.13
CA THR A 678 -22.93 -40.94 30.20
C THR A 678 -22.00 -39.77 30.44
N LEU A 679 -22.55 -38.56 30.42
CA LEU A 679 -21.93 -37.34 30.93
C LEU A 679 -22.44 -37.14 32.36
N SER A 680 -21.70 -37.65 33.33
CA SER A 680 -22.07 -37.69 34.76
C SER A 680 -21.41 -36.59 35.59
N HIS A 681 -20.35 -35.98 35.05
CA HIS A 681 -19.63 -34.89 35.69
C HIS A 681 -19.59 -33.65 34.78
N ALA A 682 -19.66 -32.45 35.34
CA ALA A 682 -19.58 -31.19 34.58
C ALA A 682 -18.27 -30.99 33.80
N ASN A 683 -17.27 -31.86 34.00
CA ASN A 683 -16.02 -31.91 33.23
C ASN A 683 -16.03 -32.97 32.12
N ASP A 684 -17.06 -33.79 32.02
CA ASP A 684 -17.19 -34.78 30.96
C ASP A 684 -17.42 -34.10 29.63
N ARG A 685 -16.74 -34.61 28.60
CA ARG A 685 -16.79 -34.05 27.24
C ARG A 685 -17.02 -35.17 26.25
N ILE A 686 -17.97 -34.95 25.33
CA ILE A 686 -18.09 -35.75 24.11
C ILE A 686 -17.98 -34.83 22.91
N GLY A 687 -17.04 -35.13 22.01
CA GLY A 687 -16.92 -34.46 20.72
C GLY A 687 -17.66 -35.25 19.65
N LEU A 688 -18.54 -34.58 18.91
CA LEU A 688 -19.32 -35.18 17.82
C LEU A 688 -19.06 -34.43 16.51
N GLN A 689 -18.96 -35.15 15.39
CA GLN A 689 -18.90 -34.61 14.03
C GLN A 689 -20.15 -34.98 13.24
N PHE A 690 -20.80 -34.00 12.61
CA PHE A 690 -21.91 -34.26 11.71
C PHE A 690 -21.41 -34.79 10.37
N ASN A 691 -21.82 -36.00 9.97
CA ASN A 691 -21.41 -36.61 8.70
C ASN A 691 -22.31 -36.24 7.50
N GLY A 692 -23.33 -35.41 7.73
CA GLY A 692 -24.38 -35.05 6.76
C GLY A 692 -25.74 -35.72 7.05
N THR A 693 -25.77 -36.72 7.94
CA THR A 693 -26.99 -37.43 8.35
C THR A 693 -27.05 -37.64 9.86
N SER A 694 -25.91 -37.95 10.48
CA SER A 694 -25.78 -38.27 11.90
C SER A 694 -24.60 -37.56 12.53
N TRP A 695 -24.68 -37.37 13.85
CA TRP A 695 -23.60 -36.91 14.72
C TRP A 695 -22.78 -38.11 15.18
N VAL A 696 -21.53 -38.18 14.73
CA VAL A 696 -20.61 -39.30 14.98
C VAL A 696 -19.56 -38.89 15.99
N MET A 697 -19.34 -39.71 17.02
CA MET A 697 -18.35 -39.42 18.05
C MET A 697 -16.92 -39.39 17.51
N LEU A 698 -16.20 -38.32 17.82
CA LEU A 698 -14.76 -38.16 17.61
C LEU A 698 -13.96 -38.57 18.85
N TYR A 699 -14.42 -38.15 20.03
CA TYR A 699 -13.78 -38.46 21.30
C TYR A 699 -14.80 -38.42 22.45
N PHE A 700 -14.46 -39.10 23.54
CA PHE A 700 -15.18 -39.07 24.81
C PHE A 700 -14.17 -39.00 25.95
N ALA A 701 -14.40 -38.10 26.90
CA ALA A 701 -13.61 -37.94 28.11
C ALA A 701 -14.54 -38.04 29.32
N ASP A 702 -14.34 -39.10 30.10
CA ASP A 702 -14.98 -39.34 31.39
C ASP A 702 -14.05 -38.85 32.49
N ASN A 703 -14.52 -37.90 33.29
CA ASN A 703 -13.78 -37.25 34.36
C ASN A 703 -14.50 -37.38 35.71
N ALA A 704 -15.44 -38.33 35.84
CA ALA A 704 -15.93 -38.75 37.14
C ALA A 704 -14.79 -39.48 37.86
N THR A 705 -14.33 -38.91 38.98
CA THR A 705 -13.33 -39.54 39.87
C THR A 705 -13.99 -40.13 41.09
#